data_AF-A0A7S0AP53-F1
#
_entry.id   AF-A0A7S0AP53-F1
#
_cell.length_a   1.000
_cell.length_b   1.000
_cell.length_c   1.000
_cell.angle_alpha   90.00
_cell.angle_beta   90.00
_cell.angle_gamma   90.00
#
_symmetry.space_group_name_H-M   'P 1'
#
loop_
_entity.id
_entity.type
_entity.pdbx_description
1 polymer ?
#
loop_
_entity_poly.entity_id
_entity_poly.type
_entity_poly.pdbx_seq_one_letter_code
_entity_poly.pdbx_strand_id
1 'polypeptide(L)'
;PPQVNHTRAQSIVYHDHPVAHNSDASMWMCDNCGRGSQQNPGLLRYHCARGCDFDLCGECLQMQLRLGIGGGLQEDEIPDQVREVFESIDTDLSGDISKLELITALARDKEVAAEMLPGVDCGSLMSDERSFDAADALFEKIAKGKQRIDLRDFAAHFHGRAEAAHAAKSTNEELRDIFELIDTDKSGSVSKLELIAAVQQNQVVDDFLLPGVDSSGVMADQAHFDRVNAVFEAIAGGRKRFCFTDFERYFGKVTARPRRRARTLDMSNRRSLMRVFVIGPGFGQQLNPQQGKMIENAGYQVHWCVKLPNPESPNFPVAPYLDQIKAELDQFQPDLVACASKGGVYLVGLWQRRFWQGPTLLINAHPACQVLPQGAHVVMAHGANDEVYTRSRADLESLIATGSGNSCFLYYVANSGPLPNGQLSRVGDRHNMDSLLQYDCLPRLIDAALCADGPEVHIVRTWRERLSDKRLEAEAWLGYCPELLRNRWTSAHQRGRQEQKLFDVKPDSEEYRQVLTIFKAHPKEIPAYYLAPEAVWDACRVLRLQRVENGFQDDGSIRPYYESLRRSLEDQKIDFEPGTHTCWAFHGTSDRGAIESIVTNPVAGFQPLASGTRGASLWGSGTYFARDASYVAQGGFCGVPAADGTRQMLMCLVAIGIPCSGDPQHHGVLPFRSKPHRYSCSVDSLSSPEIYIVQHPGAASPAYLITFCS
;
A
#
# COMPACT_ATOMS: atom_id res chain seq x y z
N PRO A 1 -35.85 50.09 -15.29
CA PRO A 1 -34.55 50.50 -15.88
C PRO A 1 -33.60 51.10 -14.81
N PRO A 2 -32.30 50.75 -14.79
CA PRO A 2 -31.64 49.56 -15.31
C PRO A 2 -31.16 48.59 -14.20
N GLN A 3 -31.04 47.32 -14.56
CA GLN A 3 -30.41 46.26 -13.78
C GLN A 3 -28.89 46.39 -13.84
N VAL A 4 -28.20 46.18 -12.72
CA VAL A 4 -26.74 46.02 -12.67
C VAL A 4 -26.43 44.55 -12.42
N ASN A 5 -25.70 43.97 -13.36
CA ASN A 5 -25.24 42.58 -13.41
C ASN A 5 -24.34 42.23 -12.22
N HIS A 6 -24.66 41.15 -11.51
CA HIS A 6 -23.69 40.40 -10.72
C HIS A 6 -23.23 39.18 -11.51
N THR A 7 -21.97 39.22 -11.91
CA THR A 7 -21.19 38.16 -12.55
C THR A 7 -21.29 36.84 -11.79
N ARG A 8 -21.98 35.87 -12.40
CA ARG A 8 -21.91 34.45 -12.07
C ARG A 8 -20.44 34.01 -12.23
N ALA A 9 -19.84 33.47 -11.17
CA ALA A 9 -18.62 32.68 -11.31
C ALA A 9 -18.97 31.42 -12.10
N GLN A 10 -18.79 31.46 -13.42
CA GLN A 10 -18.97 30.30 -14.28
C GLN A 10 -17.83 29.34 -14.02
N SER A 11 -18.17 28.15 -13.52
CA SER A 11 -17.30 26.99 -13.49
C SER A 11 -16.82 26.73 -14.91
N ILE A 12 -15.50 26.67 -15.12
CA ILE A 12 -14.94 26.35 -16.43
C ILE A 12 -15.41 24.94 -16.80
N VAL A 13 -16.15 24.80 -17.89
CA VAL A 13 -16.59 23.50 -18.39
C VAL A 13 -15.42 22.88 -19.16
N TYR A 14 -14.90 21.77 -18.64
CA TYR A 14 -13.83 21.01 -19.27
C TYR A 14 -14.39 20.10 -20.36
N HIS A 15 -13.69 20.06 -21.49
CA HIS A 15 -14.10 19.28 -22.66
C HIS A 15 -12.90 18.56 -23.26
N ASP A 16 -13.00 17.24 -23.39
CA ASP A 16 -11.88 16.36 -23.78
C ASP A 16 -11.54 16.38 -25.28
N HIS A 17 -12.37 17.00 -26.12
CA HIS A 17 -12.11 17.07 -27.57
C HIS A 17 -11.53 18.42 -27.99
N PRO A 18 -10.63 18.44 -28.97
CA PRO A 18 -10.13 19.69 -29.53
C PRO A 18 -11.28 20.45 -30.21
N VAL A 19 -11.27 21.78 -30.06
CA VAL A 19 -12.20 22.68 -30.75
C VAL A 19 -11.49 23.35 -31.93
N ALA A 20 -12.18 23.48 -33.06
CA ALA A 20 -11.68 24.12 -34.27
C ALA A 20 -12.57 25.31 -34.65
N HIS A 21 -11.98 26.33 -35.25
CA HIS A 21 -12.75 27.50 -35.70
C HIS A 21 -13.84 27.07 -36.69
N ASN A 22 -15.08 27.45 -36.40
CA ASN A 22 -16.23 27.12 -37.23
C ASN A 22 -16.85 28.41 -37.75
N SER A 23 -16.84 28.60 -39.07
CA SER A 23 -17.39 29.79 -39.74
C SER A 23 -18.88 29.66 -40.08
N ASP A 24 -19.55 28.61 -39.63
CA ASP A 24 -20.99 28.44 -39.86
C ASP A 24 -21.80 29.52 -39.13
N ALA A 25 -22.72 30.13 -39.86
CA ALA A 25 -23.56 31.24 -39.41
C ALA A 25 -24.79 30.77 -38.59
N SER A 26 -24.84 29.48 -38.23
CA SER A 26 -25.87 28.91 -37.37
C SER A 26 -25.85 29.53 -35.97
N MET A 27 -27.02 29.58 -35.32
CA MET A 27 -27.13 30.11 -33.96
C MET A 27 -26.42 29.18 -32.97
N TRP A 28 -25.55 29.75 -32.13
CA TRP A 28 -24.74 28.98 -31.18
C TRP A 28 -24.52 29.77 -29.87
N MET A 29 -24.13 29.06 -28.82
CA MET A 29 -23.83 29.63 -27.51
C MET A 29 -22.52 29.04 -26.98
N CYS A 30 -21.65 29.87 -26.42
CA CYS A 30 -20.42 29.39 -25.81
C CYS A 30 -20.75 28.63 -24.51
N ASP A 31 -20.35 27.37 -24.38
CA ASP A 31 -20.64 26.53 -23.21
C ASP A 31 -19.95 27.00 -21.93
N ASN A 32 -18.87 27.78 -22.08
CA ASN A 32 -18.10 28.26 -20.94
C ASN A 32 -18.64 29.58 -20.39
N CYS A 33 -18.85 30.58 -21.26
CA CYS A 33 -19.35 31.90 -20.82
C CYS A 33 -20.85 32.13 -21.04
N GLY A 34 -21.55 31.23 -21.73
CA GLY A 34 -22.98 31.35 -22.04
C GLY A 34 -23.33 32.46 -23.03
N ARG A 35 -22.35 33.13 -23.66
CA ARG A 35 -22.62 34.19 -24.65
C ARG A 35 -23.08 33.56 -25.97
N GLY A 36 -24.23 33.99 -26.46
CA GLY A 36 -24.82 33.56 -27.73
C GLY A 36 -24.47 34.46 -28.91
N SER A 37 -24.40 33.88 -30.10
CA SER A 37 -24.03 34.56 -31.35
C SER A 37 -25.02 35.64 -31.79
N GLN A 38 -26.31 35.48 -31.50
CA GLN A 38 -27.33 36.48 -31.84
C GLN A 38 -27.17 37.81 -31.10
N GLN A 39 -26.67 37.77 -29.87
CA GLN A 39 -26.48 38.95 -29.02
C GLN A 39 -25.08 39.56 -29.20
N ASN A 40 -24.15 38.81 -29.82
CA ASN A 40 -22.76 39.17 -30.00
C ASN A 40 -22.27 38.72 -31.39
N PRO A 41 -22.68 39.40 -32.48
CA PRO A 41 -22.44 38.96 -33.86
C PRO A 41 -20.96 38.95 -34.30
N GLY A 42 -20.03 39.47 -33.48
CA GLY A 42 -18.59 39.43 -33.72
C GLY A 42 -17.84 38.30 -32.98
N LEU A 43 -18.54 37.42 -32.25
CA LEU A 43 -17.88 36.30 -31.57
C LEU A 43 -17.44 35.24 -32.57
N LEU A 44 -16.14 34.90 -32.53
CA LEU A 44 -15.60 33.76 -33.25
C LEU A 44 -16.00 32.46 -32.55
N ARG A 45 -16.57 31.52 -33.31
CA ARG A 45 -17.00 30.20 -32.84
C ARG A 45 -15.89 29.18 -32.99
N TYR A 46 -15.66 28.39 -31.96
CA TYR A 46 -14.80 27.22 -31.99
C TYR A 46 -15.61 26.01 -31.56
N HIS A 47 -15.90 25.13 -32.53
CA HIS A 47 -16.77 23.97 -32.34
C HIS A 47 -15.92 22.70 -32.16
N CYS A 48 -16.44 21.75 -31.39
CA CYS A 48 -15.88 20.41 -31.24
C CYS A 48 -15.50 19.78 -32.58
N ALA A 49 -14.20 19.52 -32.80
CA ALA A 49 -13.72 18.91 -34.03
C ALA A 49 -14.14 17.44 -34.18
N ARG A 50 -14.66 16.83 -33.10
CA ARG A 50 -15.22 15.46 -33.09
C ARG A 50 -16.75 15.40 -33.22
N GLY A 51 -17.39 16.54 -33.52
CA GLY A 51 -18.81 16.59 -33.90
C GLY A 51 -19.83 16.57 -32.75
N CYS A 52 -19.38 16.79 -31.52
CA CYS A 52 -20.25 17.00 -30.37
C CYS A 52 -20.75 18.45 -30.32
N ASP A 53 -21.82 18.75 -29.58
CA ASP A 53 -22.45 20.07 -29.56
C ASP A 53 -21.67 21.15 -28.77
N PHE A 54 -20.43 20.87 -28.40
CA PHE A 54 -19.61 21.75 -27.59
C PHE A 54 -19.02 22.92 -28.42
N ASP A 55 -19.27 24.14 -27.96
CA ASP A 55 -18.89 25.39 -28.60
C ASP A 55 -18.19 26.35 -27.62
N LEU A 56 -17.06 26.91 -28.05
CA LEU A 56 -16.32 27.95 -27.32
C LEU A 56 -16.24 29.23 -28.13
N CYS A 57 -16.29 30.38 -27.45
CA CYS A 57 -15.89 31.63 -28.06
C CYS A 57 -14.38 31.84 -27.96
N GLY A 58 -13.81 32.62 -28.90
CA GLY A 58 -12.36 32.86 -28.97
C GLY A 58 -11.73 33.36 -27.66
N GLU A 59 -12.43 34.19 -26.88
CA GLU A 59 -11.94 34.65 -25.57
C GLU A 59 -11.83 33.51 -24.54
N CYS A 60 -12.82 32.60 -24.52
CA CYS A 60 -12.80 31.45 -23.60
C CYS A 60 -11.76 30.41 -24.01
N LEU A 61 -11.54 30.23 -25.32
CA LEU A 61 -10.46 29.39 -25.83
C LEU A 61 -9.09 29.97 -25.42
N GLN A 62 -8.87 31.27 -25.61
CA GLN A 62 -7.61 31.91 -25.22
C GLN A 62 -7.38 31.86 -23.69
N MET A 63 -8.45 31.93 -22.90
CA MET A 63 -8.39 31.74 -21.45
C MET A 63 -8.00 30.30 -21.08
N GLN A 64 -8.57 29.28 -21.72
CA GLN A 64 -8.19 27.87 -21.48
C GLN A 64 -6.73 27.60 -21.86
N LEU A 65 -6.26 28.16 -23.00
CA LEU A 65 -4.86 28.06 -23.43
C LEU A 65 -3.89 28.69 -22.43
N ARG A 66 -4.23 29.83 -21.82
CA ARG A 66 -3.39 30.48 -20.78
C ARG A 66 -3.33 29.72 -19.47
N LEU A 67 -4.36 28.94 -19.14
CA LEU A 67 -4.43 28.17 -17.90
C LEU A 67 -3.77 26.79 -18.02
N GLY A 68 -3.20 26.44 -19.18
CA GLY A 68 -2.60 25.12 -19.42
C GLY A 68 -3.63 23.98 -19.34
N ILE A 69 -4.91 24.30 -19.43
CA ILE A 69 -6.01 23.33 -19.42
C ILE A 69 -6.14 22.81 -20.85
N GLY A 70 -5.40 21.73 -21.12
CA GLY A 70 -5.16 21.16 -22.45
C GLY A 70 -3.67 20.83 -22.59
N GLY A 71 -3.26 19.68 -22.05
CA GLY A 71 -1.85 19.30 -21.91
C GLY A 71 -1.11 19.13 -23.23
N GLY A 72 0.07 19.75 -23.34
CA GLY A 72 1.06 19.51 -24.38
C GLY A 72 2.19 20.54 -24.32
N LEU A 73 3.43 20.11 -24.57
CA LEU A 73 4.63 20.94 -24.69
C LEU A 73 4.41 22.12 -25.66
N GLN A 74 5.01 23.28 -25.39
CA GLN A 74 5.05 24.39 -26.36
C GLN A 74 5.92 23.98 -27.56
N GLU A 75 5.46 24.23 -28.78
CA GLU A 75 6.11 23.80 -30.04
C GLU A 75 7.55 24.34 -30.21
N ASP A 76 7.87 25.44 -29.51
CA ASP A 76 9.18 26.11 -29.54
C ASP A 76 10.27 25.39 -28.72
N GLU A 77 9.95 24.35 -27.94
CA GLU A 77 10.90 23.60 -27.10
C GLU A 77 11.26 22.19 -27.62
N ILE A 78 10.75 21.78 -28.79
CA ILE A 78 11.01 20.45 -29.37
C ILE A 78 12.33 20.46 -30.15
N PRO A 79 13.30 19.56 -29.85
CA PRO A 79 14.58 19.51 -30.56
C PRO A 79 14.41 19.31 -32.07
N ASP A 80 15.18 20.04 -32.88
CA ASP A 80 15.07 20.01 -34.35
C ASP A 80 15.20 18.59 -34.93
N GLN A 81 16.04 17.75 -34.33
CA GLN A 81 16.20 16.34 -34.71
C GLN A 81 14.91 15.52 -34.59
N VAL A 82 14.11 15.74 -33.54
CA VAL A 82 12.83 15.05 -33.36
C VAL A 82 11.79 15.55 -34.37
N ARG A 83 11.87 16.83 -34.72
CA ARG A 83 11.02 17.46 -35.75
C ARG A 83 11.35 16.92 -37.14
N GLU A 84 12.63 16.78 -37.47
CA GLU A 84 13.09 16.19 -38.74
C GLU A 84 12.61 14.74 -38.91
N VAL A 85 12.70 13.91 -37.86
CA VAL A 85 12.19 12.53 -37.90
C VAL A 85 10.67 12.52 -38.06
N PHE A 86 9.95 13.38 -37.34
CA PHE A 86 8.49 13.49 -37.48
C PHE A 86 8.07 13.87 -38.91
N GLU A 87 8.69 14.89 -39.49
CA GLU A 87 8.42 15.35 -40.87
C GLU A 87 8.79 14.29 -41.92
N SER A 88 9.81 13.46 -41.66
CA SER A 88 10.17 12.36 -42.57
C SER A 88 9.12 11.24 -42.62
N ILE A 89 8.31 11.12 -41.57
CA ILE A 89 7.23 10.13 -41.44
C ILE A 89 5.90 10.71 -41.93
N ASP A 90 5.59 11.98 -41.62
CA ASP A 90 4.39 12.71 -42.07
C ASP A 90 4.49 13.11 -43.55
N THR A 91 4.38 12.11 -44.43
CA THR A 91 4.58 12.31 -45.87
C THR A 91 3.46 13.06 -46.57
N ASP A 92 2.26 13.09 -45.99
CA ASP A 92 1.13 13.85 -46.53
C ASP A 92 1.08 15.31 -46.01
N LEU A 93 2.02 15.68 -45.13
CA LEU A 93 2.16 17.01 -44.51
C LEU A 93 0.89 17.45 -43.78
N SER A 94 0.16 16.49 -43.22
CA SER A 94 -1.08 16.76 -42.49
C SER A 94 -0.82 17.35 -41.11
N GLY A 95 0.41 17.24 -40.60
CA GLY A 95 0.81 17.64 -39.26
C GLY A 95 0.56 16.56 -38.21
N ASP A 96 0.11 15.36 -38.61
CA ASP A 96 -0.10 14.21 -37.74
C ASP A 96 0.22 12.86 -38.42
N ILE A 97 1.01 12.03 -37.75
CA ILE A 97 1.45 10.74 -38.28
C ILE A 97 0.31 9.71 -38.18
N SER A 98 -0.12 9.16 -39.31
CA SER A 98 -1.01 8.00 -39.33
C SER A 98 -0.26 6.67 -39.16
N LYS A 99 -0.98 5.62 -38.76
CA LYS A 99 -0.41 4.27 -38.61
C LYS A 99 0.21 3.75 -39.91
N LEU A 100 -0.42 4.08 -41.05
CA LEU A 100 0.10 3.69 -42.36
C LEU A 100 1.39 4.42 -42.70
N GLU A 101 1.49 5.70 -42.38
CA GLU A 101 2.70 6.50 -42.59
C GLU A 101 3.86 6.02 -41.72
N LEU A 102 3.60 5.74 -40.44
CA LEU A 102 4.61 5.17 -39.55
C LEU A 102 5.09 3.80 -40.07
N ILE A 103 4.17 2.89 -40.40
CA ILE A 103 4.50 1.56 -40.94
C ILE A 103 5.27 1.66 -42.26
N THR A 104 4.89 2.59 -43.14
CA THR A 104 5.54 2.80 -44.43
C THR A 104 6.94 3.41 -44.24
N ALA A 105 7.11 4.35 -43.31
CA ALA A 105 8.39 4.94 -42.99
C ALA A 105 9.35 3.92 -42.37
N LEU A 106 8.87 3.10 -41.43
CA LEU A 106 9.66 2.01 -40.82
C LEU A 106 10.09 0.96 -41.86
N ALA A 107 9.23 0.65 -42.84
CA ALA A 107 9.57 -0.31 -43.89
C ALA A 107 10.53 0.26 -44.94
N ARG A 108 10.50 1.58 -45.17
CA ARG A 108 11.25 2.25 -46.24
C ARG A 108 12.61 2.78 -45.77
N ASP A 109 12.66 3.35 -44.57
CA ASP A 109 13.80 4.09 -44.05
C ASP A 109 14.46 3.36 -42.88
N LYS A 110 15.70 2.92 -43.12
CA LYS A 110 16.47 2.14 -42.15
C LYS A 110 16.93 2.97 -40.95
N GLU A 111 17.11 4.28 -41.11
CA GLU A 111 17.52 5.16 -40.02
C GLU A 111 16.33 5.42 -39.09
N VAL A 112 15.16 5.75 -39.65
CA VAL A 112 13.90 5.87 -38.89
C VAL A 112 13.54 4.56 -38.18
N ALA A 113 13.70 3.41 -38.85
CA ALA A 113 13.47 2.10 -38.25
C ALA A 113 14.42 1.81 -37.07
N ALA A 114 15.71 2.08 -37.23
CA ALA A 114 16.70 1.88 -36.18
C ALA A 114 16.45 2.80 -34.97
N GLU A 115 15.97 4.01 -35.21
CA GLU A 115 15.68 4.98 -34.17
C GLU A 115 14.39 4.67 -33.41
N MET A 116 13.32 4.28 -34.13
CA MET A 116 11.97 4.07 -33.59
C MET A 116 11.74 2.65 -33.05
N LEU A 117 12.30 1.63 -33.70
CA LEU A 117 12.20 0.21 -33.32
C LEU A 117 13.59 -0.46 -33.34
N PRO A 118 14.50 -0.07 -32.44
CA PRO A 118 15.85 -0.62 -32.42
C PRO A 118 15.82 -2.15 -32.23
N GLY A 119 16.46 -2.87 -33.15
CA GLY A 119 16.58 -4.34 -33.10
C GLY A 119 15.45 -5.13 -33.78
N VAL A 120 14.46 -4.47 -34.39
CA VAL A 120 13.41 -5.11 -35.20
C VAL A 120 13.74 -4.97 -36.69
N ASP A 121 13.74 -6.07 -37.44
CA ASP A 121 13.95 -6.01 -38.90
C ASP A 121 12.69 -5.52 -39.62
N CYS A 122 12.65 -4.22 -39.87
CA CYS A 122 11.51 -3.59 -40.53
C CYS A 122 11.49 -3.78 -42.06
N GLY A 123 12.48 -4.45 -42.66
CA GLY A 123 12.56 -4.65 -44.10
C GLY A 123 11.46 -5.53 -44.70
N SER A 124 10.76 -6.32 -43.87
CA SER A 124 9.68 -7.23 -44.27
C SER A 124 8.35 -6.97 -43.54
N LEU A 125 8.11 -5.73 -43.09
CA LEU A 125 7.04 -5.36 -42.15
C LEU A 125 5.61 -5.70 -42.61
N MET A 126 5.36 -5.74 -43.93
CA MET A 126 4.05 -6.08 -44.50
C MET A 126 3.84 -7.60 -44.67
N SER A 127 4.85 -8.41 -44.38
CA SER A 127 4.84 -9.87 -44.57
C SER A 127 5.29 -10.65 -43.34
N ASP A 128 5.85 -9.97 -42.34
CA ASP A 128 6.22 -10.53 -41.04
C ASP A 128 5.29 -9.97 -39.96
N GLU A 129 4.46 -10.86 -39.42
CA GLU A 129 3.45 -10.55 -38.39
C GLU A 129 4.11 -9.96 -37.13
N ARG A 130 5.31 -10.42 -36.78
CA ARG A 130 6.06 -9.92 -35.60
C ARG A 130 6.53 -8.48 -35.76
N SER A 131 7.04 -8.13 -36.94
CA SER A 131 7.48 -6.76 -37.24
C SER A 131 6.30 -5.81 -37.37
N PHE A 132 5.17 -6.28 -37.91
CA PHE A 132 3.93 -5.51 -37.98
C PHE A 132 3.37 -5.21 -36.57
N ASP A 133 3.28 -6.23 -35.72
CA ASP A 133 2.80 -6.09 -34.33
C ASP A 133 3.69 -5.16 -33.50
N ALA A 134 5.01 -5.20 -33.73
CA ALA A 134 5.96 -4.29 -33.07
C ALA A 134 5.75 -2.82 -33.49
N ALA A 135 5.51 -2.58 -34.79
CA ALA A 135 5.17 -1.25 -35.29
C ALA A 135 3.80 -0.77 -34.81
N ASP A 136 2.83 -1.68 -34.70
CA ASP A 136 1.51 -1.38 -34.16
C ASP A 136 1.57 -1.01 -32.67
N ALA A 137 2.28 -1.82 -31.88
CA ALA A 137 2.46 -1.56 -30.45
C ALA A 137 3.19 -0.23 -30.21
N LEU A 138 4.17 0.12 -31.05
CA LEU A 138 4.81 1.43 -31.00
C LEU A 138 3.83 2.56 -31.32
N PHE A 139 3.03 2.40 -32.38
CA PHE A 139 2.01 3.38 -32.75
C PHE A 139 1.04 3.63 -31.59
N GLU A 140 0.45 2.57 -31.04
CA GLU A 140 -0.50 2.66 -29.93
C GLU A 140 0.13 3.27 -28.66
N LYS A 141 1.40 2.96 -28.40
CA LYS A 141 2.15 3.51 -27.26
C LYS A 141 2.35 5.01 -27.38
N ILE A 142 2.69 5.51 -28.56
CA ILE A 142 2.89 6.95 -28.78
C ILE A 142 1.54 7.66 -28.87
N ALA A 143 0.58 7.06 -29.59
CA ALA A 143 -0.74 7.63 -29.82
C ALA A 143 -1.62 7.67 -28.55
N LYS A 144 -1.34 6.82 -27.54
CA LYS A 144 -2.09 6.74 -26.27
C LYS A 144 -3.61 6.61 -26.49
N GLY A 145 -4.00 5.79 -27.48
CA GLY A 145 -5.40 5.57 -27.87
C GLY A 145 -5.98 6.58 -28.88
N LYS A 146 -5.18 7.52 -29.41
CA LYS A 146 -5.54 8.37 -30.55
C LYS A 146 -5.37 7.59 -31.87
N GLN A 147 -6.08 8.02 -32.92
CA GLN A 147 -5.99 7.42 -34.26
C GLN A 147 -4.83 7.94 -35.12
N ARG A 148 -4.21 9.06 -34.69
CA ARG A 148 -3.05 9.71 -35.32
C ARG A 148 -2.16 10.30 -34.22
N ILE A 149 -0.87 10.41 -34.48
CA ILE A 149 0.16 10.89 -33.55
C ILE A 149 0.52 12.34 -33.91
N ASP A 150 0.32 13.28 -32.98
CA ASP A 150 0.79 14.66 -33.15
C ASP A 150 2.26 14.81 -32.70
N LEU A 151 2.91 15.91 -33.13
CA LEU A 151 4.33 16.18 -32.85
C LEU A 151 4.65 16.21 -31.35
N ARG A 152 3.68 16.56 -30.48
CA ARG A 152 3.88 16.63 -29.02
C ARG A 152 3.90 15.24 -28.40
N ASP A 153 2.98 14.37 -28.82
CA ASP A 153 2.95 12.96 -28.43
C ASP A 153 4.23 12.24 -28.88
N PHE A 154 4.67 12.52 -30.10
CA PHE A 154 5.91 12.00 -30.66
C PHE A 154 7.13 12.45 -29.84
N ALA A 155 7.25 13.74 -29.53
CA ALA A 155 8.38 14.28 -28.76
C ALA A 155 8.43 13.78 -27.30
N ALA A 156 7.28 13.52 -26.68
CA ALA A 156 7.21 12.97 -25.32
C ALA A 156 7.79 11.54 -25.24
N HIS A 157 7.69 10.75 -26.32
CA HIS A 157 8.29 9.43 -26.40
C HIS A 157 9.83 9.47 -26.31
N PHE A 158 10.46 10.43 -26.99
CA PHE A 158 11.92 10.59 -27.00
C PHE A 158 12.47 11.10 -25.68
N HIS A 159 11.76 12.00 -24.99
CA HIS A 159 12.15 12.48 -23.66
C HIS A 159 12.08 11.36 -22.60
N GLY A 160 11.07 10.48 -22.68
CA GLY A 160 10.96 9.32 -21.79
C GLY A 160 12.12 8.31 -21.92
N ARG A 161 12.81 8.24 -23.07
CA ARG A 161 14.03 7.42 -23.23
C ARG A 161 15.24 8.02 -22.52
N ALA A 162 15.36 9.34 -22.46
CA ALA A 162 16.48 10.03 -21.83
C ALA A 162 16.44 9.93 -20.28
N GLU A 163 15.25 10.01 -19.67
CA GLU A 163 15.09 9.88 -18.22
C GLU A 163 15.20 8.42 -17.73
N ALA A 164 14.75 7.45 -18.54
CA ALA A 164 14.89 6.02 -18.24
C ALA A 164 16.35 5.52 -18.34
N ALA A 165 17.19 6.14 -19.16
CA ALA A 165 18.58 5.75 -19.37
C ALA A 165 19.52 6.10 -18.19
N HIS A 166 19.10 6.99 -17.27
CA HIS A 166 19.98 7.51 -16.20
C HIS A 166 19.76 6.87 -14.82
N ALA A 167 18.68 6.10 -14.61
CA ALA A 167 18.28 5.56 -13.30
C ALA A 167 18.54 4.04 -13.09
N ALA A 168 18.94 3.27 -14.11
CA ALA A 168 18.84 1.80 -14.10
C ALA A 168 20.14 1.03 -14.42
N LYS A 169 21.32 1.49 -13.98
CA LYS A 169 22.60 1.03 -14.55
C LYS A 169 23.41 -0.02 -13.75
N SER A 170 22.80 -0.92 -12.97
CA SER A 170 23.61 -1.99 -12.34
C SER A 170 22.90 -3.29 -11.93
N THR A 171 21.57 -3.35 -11.84
CA THR A 171 20.84 -4.59 -11.47
C THR A 171 19.90 -5.11 -12.56
N ASN A 172 19.63 -4.30 -13.60
CA ASN A 172 18.72 -4.67 -14.68
C ASN A 172 19.43 -5.48 -15.78
N GLU A 173 20.73 -5.23 -16.01
CA GLU A 173 21.53 -5.94 -17.02
C GLU A 173 21.64 -7.45 -16.70
N GLU A 174 21.94 -7.83 -15.46
CA GLU A 174 22.04 -9.25 -15.06
C GLU A 174 20.69 -10.00 -15.20
N LEU A 175 19.56 -9.36 -14.84
CA LEU A 175 18.23 -9.97 -15.00
C LEU A 175 17.87 -10.14 -16.47
N ARG A 176 18.27 -9.16 -17.29
CA ARG A 176 18.03 -9.17 -18.73
C ARG A 176 18.86 -10.22 -19.43
N ASP A 177 20.13 -10.35 -19.07
CA ASP A 177 21.03 -11.39 -19.57
C ASP A 177 20.48 -12.79 -19.27
N ILE A 178 19.97 -13.01 -18.04
CA ILE A 178 19.39 -14.30 -17.67
C ILE A 178 18.06 -14.55 -18.40
N PHE A 179 17.23 -13.53 -18.57
CA PHE A 179 16.01 -13.66 -19.36
C PHE A 179 16.30 -14.02 -20.81
N GLU A 180 17.31 -13.39 -21.43
CA GLU A 180 17.75 -13.69 -22.80
C GLU A 180 18.35 -15.10 -22.93
N LEU A 181 19.01 -15.61 -21.87
CA LEU A 181 19.47 -16.99 -21.84
C LEU A 181 18.33 -18.02 -21.80
N ILE A 182 17.16 -17.62 -21.29
CA ILE A 182 15.97 -18.48 -21.24
C ILE A 182 15.16 -18.34 -22.54
N ASP A 183 15.00 -17.12 -23.06
CA ASP A 183 14.26 -16.78 -24.29
C ASP A 183 15.06 -17.15 -25.55
N THR A 184 15.32 -18.46 -25.72
CA THR A 184 16.18 -18.96 -26.82
C THR A 184 15.64 -18.66 -28.21
N ASP A 185 14.32 -18.51 -28.36
CA ASP A 185 13.67 -18.14 -29.63
C ASP A 185 13.63 -16.61 -29.87
N LYS A 186 14.14 -15.83 -28.90
CA LYS A 186 14.16 -14.36 -28.88
C LYS A 186 12.78 -13.74 -29.13
N SER A 187 11.71 -14.40 -28.69
CA SER A 187 10.34 -13.92 -28.87
C SER A 187 9.97 -12.79 -27.92
N GLY A 188 10.83 -12.45 -26.95
CA GLY A 188 10.54 -11.51 -25.87
C GLY A 188 9.63 -12.11 -24.79
N SER A 189 9.37 -13.43 -24.84
CA SER A 189 8.49 -14.13 -23.91
C SER A 189 8.93 -15.57 -23.67
N VAL A 190 9.13 -15.93 -22.41
CA VAL A 190 9.56 -17.26 -22.02
C VAL A 190 8.35 -18.19 -21.90
N SER A 191 8.36 -19.29 -22.65
CA SER A 191 7.46 -20.43 -22.44
C SER A 191 7.97 -21.38 -21.36
N LYS A 192 7.07 -22.23 -20.87
CA LYS A 192 7.41 -23.28 -19.91
C LYS A 192 8.48 -24.26 -20.46
N LEU A 193 8.46 -24.52 -21.77
CA LEU A 193 9.43 -25.40 -22.41
C LEU A 193 10.82 -24.75 -22.46
N GLU A 194 10.87 -23.45 -22.74
CA GLU A 194 12.11 -22.66 -22.74
C GLU A 194 12.71 -22.55 -21.36
N LEU A 195 11.89 -22.32 -20.33
CA LEU A 195 12.36 -22.32 -18.94
C LEU A 195 12.94 -23.68 -18.53
N ILE A 196 12.25 -24.78 -18.87
CA ILE A 196 12.70 -26.14 -18.58
C ILE A 196 14.01 -26.44 -19.32
N ALA A 197 14.10 -26.10 -20.60
CA ALA A 197 15.30 -26.33 -21.40
C ALA A 197 16.49 -25.49 -20.89
N ALA A 198 16.27 -24.23 -20.52
CA ALA A 198 17.31 -23.34 -20.02
C ALA A 198 17.85 -23.81 -18.67
N VAL A 199 16.98 -24.23 -17.75
CA VAL A 199 17.37 -24.79 -16.45
C VAL A 199 18.13 -26.12 -16.59
N GLN A 200 17.84 -26.91 -17.63
CA GLN A 200 18.57 -28.17 -17.89
C GLN A 200 19.94 -27.97 -18.52
N GLN A 201 20.07 -26.97 -19.38
CA GLN A 201 21.25 -26.82 -20.26
C GLN A 201 22.21 -25.74 -19.77
N ASN A 202 21.77 -24.85 -18.87
CA ASN A 202 22.56 -23.72 -18.41
C ASN A 202 22.59 -23.65 -16.88
N GLN A 203 23.72 -24.03 -16.29
CA GLN A 203 23.93 -24.01 -14.85
C GLN A 203 23.74 -22.61 -14.24
N VAL A 204 24.03 -21.54 -14.98
CA VAL A 204 23.84 -20.16 -14.52
C VAL A 204 22.35 -19.83 -14.36
N VAL A 205 21.51 -20.35 -15.27
CA VAL A 205 20.05 -20.19 -15.20
C VAL A 205 19.46 -21.06 -14.09
N ASP A 206 19.95 -22.29 -13.93
CA ASP A 206 19.54 -23.20 -12.86
C ASP A 206 19.86 -22.64 -11.47
N ASP A 207 21.12 -22.25 -11.25
CA ASP A 207 21.59 -21.66 -9.99
C ASP A 207 20.85 -20.36 -9.65
N PHE A 208 20.44 -19.59 -10.66
CA PHE A 208 19.71 -18.34 -10.47
C PHE A 208 18.23 -18.55 -10.12
N LEU A 209 17.54 -19.46 -10.83
CA LEU A 209 16.12 -19.71 -10.63
C LEU A 209 15.84 -20.65 -9.45
N LEU A 210 16.74 -21.60 -9.18
CA LEU A 210 16.61 -22.66 -8.19
C LEU A 210 17.94 -22.90 -7.46
N PRO A 211 18.45 -21.91 -6.70
CA PRO A 211 19.77 -22.01 -6.06
C PRO A 211 19.89 -23.24 -5.13
N GLY A 212 20.91 -24.06 -5.37
CA GLY A 212 21.22 -25.25 -4.56
C GLY A 212 20.48 -26.53 -4.94
N VAL A 213 19.86 -26.56 -6.12
CA VAL A 213 19.20 -27.74 -6.71
C VAL A 213 19.92 -28.08 -8.01
N ASP A 214 20.21 -29.36 -8.26
CA ASP A 214 20.74 -29.84 -9.54
C ASP A 214 19.57 -30.25 -10.43
N SER A 215 19.21 -29.40 -11.39
CA SER A 215 18.05 -29.59 -12.25
C SER A 215 18.37 -30.30 -13.58
N SER A 216 19.57 -30.86 -13.73
CA SER A 216 19.99 -31.62 -14.93
C SER A 216 19.05 -32.80 -15.24
N GLY A 217 18.32 -33.30 -14.24
CA GLY A 217 17.33 -34.38 -14.35
C GLY A 217 15.86 -33.96 -14.39
N VAL A 218 15.49 -32.69 -14.65
CA VAL A 218 14.10 -32.16 -14.52
C VAL A 218 13.02 -32.97 -15.22
N MET A 219 13.32 -33.62 -16.35
CA MET A 219 12.34 -34.43 -17.09
C MET A 219 12.29 -35.90 -16.63
N ALA A 220 13.22 -36.31 -15.77
CA ALA A 220 13.32 -37.65 -15.19
C ALA A 220 12.87 -37.72 -13.71
N ASP A 221 12.69 -36.58 -13.06
CA ASP A 221 12.27 -36.47 -11.66
C ASP A 221 11.08 -35.50 -11.51
N GLN A 222 9.96 -36.05 -11.06
CA GLN A 222 8.71 -35.32 -10.83
C GLN A 222 8.87 -34.15 -9.85
N ALA A 223 9.71 -34.29 -8.80
CA ALA A 223 9.91 -33.25 -7.81
C ALA A 223 10.68 -32.05 -8.38
N HIS A 224 11.61 -32.29 -9.31
CA HIS A 224 12.33 -31.24 -10.03
C HIS A 224 11.43 -30.55 -11.05
N PHE A 225 10.61 -31.32 -11.78
CA PHE A 225 9.62 -30.77 -12.70
C PHE A 225 8.60 -29.86 -12.01
N ASP A 226 8.05 -30.29 -10.87
CA ASP A 226 7.07 -29.52 -10.11
C ASP A 226 7.65 -28.21 -9.56
N ARG A 227 8.96 -28.17 -9.22
CA ARG A 227 9.66 -26.96 -8.77
C ARG A 227 9.86 -25.95 -9.89
N VAL A 228 10.36 -26.38 -11.06
CA VAL A 228 10.49 -25.51 -12.24
C VAL A 228 9.12 -24.98 -12.66
N ASN A 229 8.09 -25.83 -12.57
CA ASN A 229 6.73 -25.42 -12.83
C ASN A 229 6.20 -24.39 -11.83
N ALA A 230 6.48 -24.54 -10.54
CA ALA A 230 6.06 -23.57 -9.54
C ALA A 230 6.70 -22.18 -9.77
N VAL A 231 7.98 -22.14 -10.16
CA VAL A 231 8.67 -20.89 -10.53
C VAL A 231 8.03 -20.29 -11.78
N PHE A 232 7.78 -21.10 -12.81
CA PHE A 232 7.10 -20.66 -14.03
C PHE A 232 5.73 -20.02 -13.72
N GLU A 233 4.88 -20.72 -12.97
CA GLU A 233 3.53 -20.24 -12.63
C GLU A 233 3.56 -18.99 -11.76
N ALA A 234 4.55 -18.87 -10.87
CA ALA A 234 4.70 -17.69 -10.02
C ALA A 234 5.12 -16.43 -10.81
N ILE A 235 5.93 -16.60 -11.86
CA ILE A 235 6.31 -15.50 -12.76
C ILE A 235 5.15 -15.19 -13.73
N ALA A 236 4.55 -16.23 -14.31
CA ALA A 236 3.53 -16.10 -15.35
C ALA A 236 2.15 -15.71 -14.81
N GLY A 237 1.88 -15.92 -13.52
CA GLY A 237 0.58 -15.63 -12.92
C GLY A 237 -0.57 -16.38 -13.59
N GLY A 238 -0.37 -17.65 -13.95
CA GLY A 238 -1.35 -18.50 -14.65
C GLY A 238 -1.41 -18.32 -16.18
N ARG A 239 -0.51 -17.53 -16.78
CA ARG A 239 -0.38 -17.39 -18.24
C ARG A 239 0.53 -18.48 -18.82
N LYS A 240 0.37 -18.78 -20.12
CA LYS A 240 1.16 -19.82 -20.83
C LYS A 240 2.59 -19.40 -21.19
N ARG A 241 2.91 -18.11 -21.12
CA ARG A 241 4.23 -17.49 -21.30
C ARG A 241 4.32 -16.26 -20.40
N PHE A 242 5.53 -15.82 -20.06
CA PHE A 242 5.77 -14.57 -19.33
C PHE A 242 6.80 -13.71 -20.05
N CYS A 243 6.66 -12.38 -19.99
CA CYS A 243 7.61 -11.46 -20.62
C CYS A 243 8.64 -10.93 -19.62
N PHE A 244 9.63 -10.17 -20.12
CA PHE A 244 10.70 -9.64 -19.26
C PHE A 244 10.16 -8.78 -18.11
N THR A 245 9.08 -8.02 -18.30
CA THR A 245 8.50 -7.20 -17.23
C THR A 245 7.86 -8.04 -16.12
N ASP A 246 7.35 -9.24 -16.44
CA ASP A 246 6.87 -10.19 -15.44
C ASP A 246 8.04 -10.85 -14.70
N PHE A 247 9.10 -11.19 -15.43
CA PHE A 247 10.35 -11.73 -14.88
C PHE A 247 11.04 -10.74 -13.95
N GLU A 248 11.18 -9.49 -14.38
CA GLU A 248 11.71 -8.37 -13.60
C GLU A 248 10.82 -8.06 -12.38
N ARG A 249 9.49 -8.12 -12.51
CA ARG A 249 8.60 -7.92 -11.36
C ARG A 249 8.76 -9.00 -10.30
N TYR A 250 8.96 -10.25 -10.72
CA TYR A 250 9.17 -11.38 -9.82
C TYR A 250 10.55 -11.28 -9.16
N PHE A 251 11.63 -11.14 -9.93
CA PHE A 251 12.99 -11.11 -9.39
C PHE A 251 13.42 -9.77 -8.82
N GLY A 252 12.89 -8.64 -9.30
CA GLY A 252 13.12 -7.30 -8.75
C GLY A 252 12.53 -7.12 -7.34
N LYS A 253 11.52 -7.91 -6.96
CA LYS A 253 11.03 -8.01 -5.57
C LYS A 253 11.89 -8.94 -4.70
N VAL A 254 12.54 -9.94 -5.30
CA VAL A 254 13.34 -10.97 -4.60
C VAL A 254 14.80 -10.54 -4.42
N THR A 255 15.36 -9.72 -5.32
CA THR A 255 16.74 -9.19 -5.23
C THR A 255 16.86 -7.92 -4.40
N ALA A 256 15.74 -7.39 -3.88
CA ALA A 256 15.73 -6.43 -2.78
C ALA A 256 16.18 -7.11 -1.47
N ARG A 257 17.42 -7.60 -1.42
CA ARG A 257 18.13 -7.77 -0.16
C ARG A 257 18.07 -6.42 0.54
N PRO A 258 17.61 -6.35 1.81
CA PRO A 258 17.56 -5.07 2.51
C PRO A 258 19.01 -4.57 2.68
N ARG A 259 19.40 -3.57 1.89
CA ARG A 259 20.64 -2.81 2.15
C ARG A 259 20.45 -2.09 3.49
N ARG A 260 20.99 -2.72 4.54
CA ARG A 260 20.94 -2.46 5.99
C ARG A 260 21.29 -1.05 6.50
N ARG A 261 21.40 -0.03 5.64
CA ARG A 261 21.67 1.36 6.04
C ARG A 261 20.82 2.42 5.33
N ALA A 262 19.99 2.05 4.35
CA ALA A 262 19.26 3.03 3.54
C ALA A 262 17.91 3.47 4.12
N ARG A 263 17.15 2.63 4.85
CA ARG A 263 15.74 2.96 5.21
C ARG A 263 15.56 4.15 6.15
N THR A 264 16.42 4.33 7.16
CA THR A 264 16.31 5.45 8.11
C THR A 264 16.75 6.77 7.49
N LEU A 265 17.80 6.74 6.65
CA LEU A 265 18.24 7.89 5.86
C LEU A 265 17.22 8.23 4.76
N ASP A 266 16.60 7.23 4.13
CA ASP A 266 15.57 7.41 3.09
C ASP A 266 14.29 8.04 3.65
N MET A 267 13.76 7.58 4.78
CA MET A 267 12.57 8.20 5.39
C MET A 267 12.84 9.62 5.90
N SER A 268 13.98 9.89 6.53
CA SER A 268 14.34 11.25 6.97
C SER A 268 14.56 12.18 5.77
N ASN A 269 15.18 11.69 4.69
CA ASN A 269 15.34 12.44 3.44
C ASN A 269 14.01 12.66 2.71
N ARG A 270 13.04 11.75 2.83
CA ARG A 270 11.69 11.94 2.28
C ARG A 270 10.90 12.96 3.09
N ARG A 271 10.93 12.88 4.42
CA ARG A 271 10.23 13.83 5.31
C ARG A 271 10.73 15.26 5.13
N SER A 272 12.03 15.46 4.85
CA SER A 272 12.59 16.81 4.60
C SER A 272 12.11 17.48 3.32
N LEU A 273 11.53 16.72 2.38
CA LEU A 273 10.87 17.27 1.21
C LEU A 273 9.41 17.67 1.49
N MET A 274 8.83 17.16 2.57
CA MET A 274 7.42 17.33 2.90
C MET A 274 7.19 18.54 3.79
N ARG A 275 6.10 19.25 3.51
CA ARG A 275 5.77 20.55 4.08
C ARG A 275 4.50 20.46 4.92
N VAL A 276 4.67 20.64 6.22
CA VAL A 276 3.59 20.51 7.21
C VAL A 276 3.20 21.89 7.73
N PHE A 277 1.97 22.31 7.45
CA PHE A 277 1.40 23.54 7.99
C PHE A 277 0.61 23.25 9.24
N VAL A 278 1.01 23.84 10.37
CA VAL A 278 0.37 23.61 11.67
C VAL A 278 -0.47 24.82 12.07
N ILE A 279 -1.76 24.60 12.28
CA ILE A 279 -2.66 25.59 12.90
C ILE A 279 -2.36 25.61 14.40
N GLY A 280 -1.75 26.70 14.87
CA GLY A 280 -1.11 26.79 16.19
C GLY A 280 -2.02 26.60 17.41
N PRO A 281 -3.24 27.19 17.48
CA PRO A 281 -4.10 27.04 18.64
C PRO A 281 -4.38 25.57 18.98
N GLY A 282 -3.97 25.13 20.18
CA GLY A 282 -4.15 23.75 20.64
C GLY A 282 -3.06 22.76 20.22
N PHE A 283 -2.11 23.14 19.36
CA PHE A 283 -1.05 22.25 18.86
C PHE A 283 0.34 22.68 19.34
N GLY A 284 1.08 21.76 19.96
CA GLY A 284 2.55 21.66 19.89
C GLY A 284 3.46 22.78 20.42
N GLN A 285 3.02 24.02 20.65
CA GLN A 285 3.92 25.11 21.08
C GLN A 285 3.69 25.60 22.50
N GLN A 286 2.45 25.64 22.99
CA GLN A 286 2.13 26.16 24.33
C GLN A 286 1.66 25.08 25.31
N LEU A 287 0.87 24.10 24.84
CA LEU A 287 0.26 23.07 25.69
C LEU A 287 1.07 21.76 25.71
N ASN A 288 1.58 21.33 24.54
CA ASN A 288 2.37 20.10 24.44
C ASN A 288 3.62 20.32 23.54
N PRO A 289 4.68 20.97 24.06
CA PRO A 289 5.89 21.28 23.28
C PRO A 289 6.59 20.05 22.69
N GLN A 290 6.32 18.86 23.22
CA GLN A 290 6.97 17.63 22.78
C GLN A 290 6.44 17.16 21.42
N GLN A 291 5.13 17.33 21.15
CA GLN A 291 4.54 16.95 19.86
C GLN A 291 5.08 17.82 18.72
N GLY A 292 5.18 19.13 18.93
CA GLY A 292 5.77 20.05 17.94
C GLY A 292 7.23 19.71 17.64
N LYS A 293 8.04 19.53 18.68
CA LYS A 293 9.44 19.12 18.56
C LYS A 293 9.60 17.77 17.86
N MET A 294 8.69 16.82 18.10
CA MET A 294 8.76 15.52 17.44
C MET A 294 8.60 15.63 15.92
N ILE A 295 7.68 16.48 15.45
CA ILE A 295 7.49 16.72 14.00
C ILE A 295 8.73 17.41 13.43
N GLU A 296 9.23 18.46 14.08
CA GLU A 296 10.44 19.17 13.63
C GLU A 296 11.66 18.24 13.58
N ASN A 297 11.88 17.44 14.63
CA ASN A 297 12.98 16.49 14.71
C ASN A 297 12.84 15.31 13.73
N ALA A 298 11.62 15.00 13.29
CA ALA A 298 11.38 13.98 12.27
C ALA A 298 11.84 14.43 10.86
N GLY A 299 12.15 15.71 10.68
CA GLY A 299 12.79 16.27 9.49
C GLY A 299 11.86 17.06 8.59
N TYR A 300 10.57 17.20 8.90
CA TYR A 300 9.62 17.95 8.08
C TYR A 300 9.96 19.44 7.97
N GLN A 301 9.58 20.06 6.84
CA GLN A 301 9.52 21.52 6.76
C GLN A 301 8.23 21.99 7.42
N VAL A 302 8.33 22.54 8.63
CA VAL A 302 7.16 22.92 9.44
C VAL A 302 6.91 24.43 9.39
N HIS A 303 5.69 24.85 9.06
CA HIS A 303 5.22 26.23 9.23
C HIS A 303 4.18 26.32 10.33
N TRP A 304 4.41 27.20 11.29
CA TRP A 304 3.51 27.39 12.44
C TRP A 304 2.66 28.65 12.27
N CYS A 305 1.36 28.48 12.04
CA CYS A 305 0.40 29.58 12.02
C CYS A 305 -0.05 29.93 13.44
N VAL A 306 0.74 30.77 14.11
CA VAL A 306 0.57 31.11 15.54
C VAL A 306 -0.18 32.41 15.79
N LYS A 307 -0.32 33.27 14.78
CA LYS A 307 -0.99 34.58 14.88
C LYS A 307 -2.51 34.42 14.79
N LEU A 308 -3.06 33.49 15.56
CA LEU A 308 -4.49 33.17 15.61
C LEU A 308 -5.01 33.32 17.04
N PRO A 309 -6.19 33.90 17.25
CA PRO A 309 -6.77 33.96 18.58
C PRO A 309 -7.14 32.56 19.09
N ASN A 310 -7.27 32.45 20.40
CA ASN A 310 -7.82 31.25 21.03
C ASN A 310 -9.36 31.24 20.85
N PRO A 311 -9.95 30.24 20.17
CA PRO A 311 -11.36 30.26 19.80
C PRO A 311 -12.33 29.74 20.90
N GLU A 312 -11.98 29.93 22.17
CA GLU A 312 -12.77 29.44 23.31
C GLU A 312 -14.06 30.22 23.60
N SER A 313 -14.19 31.43 23.03
CA SER A 313 -15.39 32.24 23.23
C SER A 313 -16.60 31.55 22.57
N PRO A 314 -17.76 31.45 23.25
CA PRO A 314 -18.99 31.02 22.61
C PRO A 314 -19.26 31.85 21.34
N ASN A 315 -19.61 31.19 20.24
CA ASN A 315 -19.82 31.82 18.92
C ASN A 315 -18.61 32.59 18.37
N PHE A 316 -17.39 32.14 18.68
CA PHE A 316 -16.16 32.74 18.17
C PHE A 316 -16.21 32.96 16.64
N PRO A 317 -16.02 34.20 16.14
CA PRO A 317 -16.09 34.48 14.71
C PRO A 317 -14.81 34.01 14.04
N VAL A 318 -14.83 32.80 13.47
CA VAL A 318 -13.68 32.21 12.77
C VAL A 318 -13.39 32.91 11.43
N ALA A 319 -14.45 33.35 10.74
CA ALA A 319 -14.38 33.86 9.37
C ALA A 319 -13.33 34.96 9.11
N PRO A 320 -13.14 35.98 9.98
CA PRO A 320 -12.15 37.03 9.78
C PRO A 320 -10.69 36.55 9.73
N TYR A 321 -10.40 35.37 10.28
CA TYR A 321 -9.04 34.82 10.34
C TYR A 321 -8.76 33.82 9.22
N LEU A 322 -9.78 33.35 8.49
CA LEU A 322 -9.60 32.35 7.43
C LEU A 322 -8.82 32.89 6.24
N ASP A 323 -9.01 34.16 5.86
CA ASP A 323 -8.27 34.78 4.76
C ASP A 323 -6.78 34.95 5.11
N GLN A 324 -6.47 35.24 6.38
CA GLN A 324 -5.09 35.26 6.85
C GLN A 324 -4.45 33.87 6.75
N ILE A 325 -5.14 32.83 7.23
CA ILE A 325 -4.62 31.45 7.15
C ILE A 325 -4.45 31.04 5.68
N LYS A 326 -5.40 31.40 4.80
CA LYS A 326 -5.30 31.13 3.36
C LYS A 326 -4.09 31.80 2.72
N ALA A 327 -3.80 33.05 3.07
CA ALA A 327 -2.61 33.74 2.58
C ALA A 327 -1.32 33.03 3.03
N GLU A 328 -1.25 32.57 4.28
CA GLU A 328 -0.11 31.80 4.77
C GLU A 328 -0.01 30.40 4.10
N LEU A 329 -1.15 29.74 3.83
CA LEU A 329 -1.19 28.47 3.08
C LEU A 329 -0.68 28.65 1.65
N ASP A 330 -1.11 29.71 0.96
CA ASP A 330 -0.71 30.02 -0.41
C ASP A 330 0.78 30.39 -0.52
N GLN A 331 1.28 31.14 0.46
CA GLN A 331 2.69 31.50 0.54
C GLN A 331 3.55 30.29 0.90
N PHE A 332 3.09 29.48 1.84
CA PHE A 332 3.81 28.29 2.22
C PHE A 332 3.71 27.33 1.04
N GLN A 333 2.62 26.61 0.81
CA GLN A 333 2.65 25.47 -0.11
C GLN A 333 2.61 24.12 0.57
N PRO A 334 1.78 23.88 1.62
CA PRO A 334 1.92 22.65 2.37
C PRO A 334 1.41 21.43 1.60
N ASP A 335 2.03 20.30 1.88
CA ASP A 335 1.53 18.97 1.49
C ASP A 335 0.48 18.47 2.47
N LEU A 336 0.55 18.92 3.73
CA LEU A 336 -0.40 18.55 4.79
C LEU A 336 -0.71 19.72 5.73
N VAL A 337 -1.97 19.83 6.14
CA VAL A 337 -2.39 20.68 7.25
C VAL A 337 -2.60 19.85 8.51
N ALA A 338 -1.95 20.23 9.61
CA ALA A 338 -2.11 19.62 10.91
C ALA A 338 -2.78 20.60 11.88
N CYS A 339 -3.72 20.11 12.69
CA CYS A 339 -4.26 20.88 13.80
C CYS A 339 -4.65 20.00 14.96
N ALA A 340 -4.79 20.61 16.13
CA ALA A 340 -5.14 19.92 17.35
C ALA A 340 -6.18 20.72 18.12
N SER A 341 -7.13 20.02 18.74
CA SER A 341 -8.07 20.58 19.68
C SER A 341 -8.78 21.82 19.09
N LYS A 342 -8.66 22.97 19.77
CA LYS A 342 -9.23 24.26 19.42
C LYS A 342 -8.90 24.72 17.99
N GLY A 343 -7.73 24.38 17.47
CA GLY A 343 -7.32 24.67 16.10
C GLY A 343 -8.25 24.05 15.05
N GLY A 344 -8.96 22.97 15.41
CA GLY A 344 -9.92 22.29 14.55
C GLY A 344 -11.07 23.18 14.07
N VAL A 345 -11.44 24.24 14.79
CA VAL A 345 -12.50 25.15 14.34
C VAL A 345 -12.07 25.94 13.09
N TYR A 346 -10.79 26.33 13.00
CA TYR A 346 -10.24 27.01 11.84
C TYR A 346 -10.17 26.05 10.65
N LEU A 347 -9.70 24.82 10.88
CA LEU A 347 -9.65 23.77 9.86
C LEU A 347 -11.03 23.51 9.24
N VAL A 348 -12.07 23.40 10.06
CA VAL A 348 -13.46 23.25 9.57
C VAL A 348 -13.86 24.44 8.70
N GLY A 349 -13.52 25.67 9.11
CA GLY A 349 -13.75 26.87 8.30
C GLY A 349 -13.02 26.84 6.95
N LEU A 350 -11.78 26.35 6.92
CA LEU A 350 -11.00 26.19 5.68
C LEU A 350 -11.66 25.18 4.73
N TRP A 351 -12.13 24.04 5.24
CA TRP A 351 -12.85 23.05 4.43
C TRP A 351 -14.15 23.62 3.86
N GLN A 352 -14.94 24.32 4.68
CA GLN A 352 -16.20 24.94 4.25
C GLN A 352 -15.99 26.00 3.15
N ARG A 353 -14.91 26.76 3.24
CA ARG A 353 -14.51 27.76 2.23
C ARG A 353 -13.75 27.15 1.04
N ARG A 354 -13.46 25.85 1.07
CA ARG A 354 -12.57 25.15 0.12
C ARG A 354 -11.18 25.79 0.00
N PHE A 355 -10.71 26.40 1.08
CA PHE A 355 -9.37 26.98 1.17
C PHE A 355 -8.29 25.91 1.39
N TRP A 356 -8.70 24.74 1.88
CA TRP A 356 -7.88 23.54 1.96
C TRP A 356 -8.76 22.32 1.64
N GLN A 357 -8.25 21.36 0.88
CA GLN A 357 -8.89 20.06 0.61
C GLN A 357 -7.85 18.92 0.51
N GLY A 358 -6.63 19.17 0.99
CA GLY A 358 -5.54 18.21 0.93
C GLY A 358 -5.43 17.34 2.19
N PRO A 359 -4.37 16.52 2.28
CA PRO A 359 -4.05 15.69 3.44
C PRO A 359 -4.15 16.43 4.77
N THR A 360 -4.68 15.79 5.79
CA THR A 360 -4.91 16.42 7.09
C THR A 360 -4.66 15.49 8.26
N LEU A 361 -3.95 16.01 9.26
CA LEU A 361 -3.87 15.41 10.60
C LEU A 361 -4.72 16.23 11.57
N LEU A 362 -5.69 15.58 12.21
CA LEU A 362 -6.57 16.18 13.21
C LEU A 362 -6.42 15.46 14.56
N ILE A 363 -5.81 16.11 15.54
CA ILE A 363 -5.71 15.59 16.91
C ILE A 363 -6.87 16.16 17.74
N ASN A 364 -7.66 15.31 18.38
CA ASN A 364 -8.85 15.66 19.15
C ASN A 364 -9.84 16.52 18.36
N ALA A 365 -10.62 15.88 17.50
CA ALA A 365 -11.62 16.53 16.66
C ALA A 365 -12.53 17.49 17.44
N HIS A 366 -12.42 18.78 17.12
CA HIS A 366 -13.23 19.84 17.71
C HIS A 366 -14.74 19.55 17.56
N PRO A 367 -15.61 19.90 18.53
CA PRO A 367 -17.07 19.72 18.42
C PRO A 367 -17.71 20.31 17.15
N ALA A 368 -17.12 21.36 16.56
CA ALA A 368 -17.59 21.93 15.29
C ALA A 368 -17.34 21.02 14.06
N CYS A 369 -16.43 20.05 14.17
CA CYS A 369 -16.18 19.07 13.12
C CYS A 369 -17.27 17.99 13.16
N GLN A 370 -18.19 18.10 12.21
CA GLN A 370 -19.36 17.21 12.05
C GLN A 370 -19.28 16.38 10.76
N VAL A 371 -18.49 16.82 9.79
CA VAL A 371 -18.29 16.17 8.49
C VAL A 371 -16.83 16.35 8.06
N LEU A 372 -16.25 15.31 7.47
CA LEU A 372 -14.92 15.34 6.87
C LEU A 372 -14.99 15.73 5.38
N PRO A 373 -13.96 16.41 4.84
CA PRO A 373 -13.89 16.76 3.42
C PRO A 373 -13.89 15.51 2.51
N GLN A 374 -14.48 15.63 1.33
CA GLN A 374 -14.42 14.59 0.29
C GLN A 374 -13.13 14.72 -0.53
N GLY A 375 -12.57 13.58 -0.93
CA GLY A 375 -11.36 13.48 -1.74
C GLY A 375 -10.06 13.74 -0.99
N ALA A 376 -10.12 14.02 0.31
CA ALA A 376 -8.94 14.31 1.13
C ALA A 376 -8.56 13.13 2.02
N HIS A 377 -7.26 12.94 2.24
CA HIS A 377 -6.77 11.99 3.22
C HIS A 377 -6.82 12.61 4.61
N VAL A 378 -7.56 12.02 5.54
CA VAL A 378 -7.75 12.57 6.88
C VAL A 378 -7.38 11.52 7.93
N VAL A 379 -6.36 11.81 8.71
CA VAL A 379 -6.01 11.05 9.91
C VAL A 379 -6.54 11.79 11.12
N MET A 380 -7.35 11.10 11.92
CA MET A 380 -7.89 11.62 13.17
C MET A 380 -7.31 10.83 14.34
N ALA A 381 -6.69 11.52 15.29
CA ALA A 381 -6.19 10.93 16.52
C ALA A 381 -7.08 11.35 17.69
N HIS A 382 -7.54 10.41 18.51
CA HIS A 382 -8.41 10.70 19.64
C HIS A 382 -8.26 9.67 20.77
N GLY A 383 -8.23 10.15 22.01
CA GLY A 383 -8.07 9.32 23.20
C GLY A 383 -9.41 8.94 23.80
N ALA A 384 -9.57 7.70 24.26
CA ALA A 384 -10.82 7.24 24.87
C ALA A 384 -11.18 7.99 26.17
N ASN A 385 -10.20 8.63 26.81
CA ASN A 385 -10.36 9.35 28.06
C ASN A 385 -10.19 10.88 27.87
N ASP A 386 -10.43 11.40 26.66
CA ASP A 386 -10.44 12.85 26.41
C ASP A 386 -11.50 13.55 27.28
N GLU A 387 -11.01 14.33 28.24
CA GLU A 387 -11.80 15.07 29.22
C GLU A 387 -12.26 16.45 28.74
N VAL A 388 -11.78 16.90 27.58
CA VAL A 388 -12.09 18.22 27.01
C VAL A 388 -13.11 18.10 25.89
N TYR A 389 -12.86 17.21 24.93
CA TYR A 389 -13.76 16.92 23.81
C TYR A 389 -14.25 15.48 23.88
N THR A 390 -14.90 15.13 24.98
CA THR A 390 -15.45 13.80 25.22
C THR A 390 -16.38 13.38 24.07
N ARG A 391 -15.97 12.34 23.35
CA ARG A 391 -16.73 11.70 22.28
C ARG A 391 -16.65 10.19 22.45
N SER A 392 -17.74 9.47 22.19
CA SER A 392 -17.68 8.02 22.17
C SER A 392 -16.93 7.53 20.93
N ARG A 393 -16.40 6.30 20.98
CA ARG A 393 -15.83 5.63 19.81
C ARG A 393 -16.81 5.61 18.63
N ALA A 394 -18.08 5.32 18.89
CA ALA A 394 -19.13 5.28 17.86
C ALA A 394 -19.36 6.64 17.20
N ASP A 395 -19.27 7.74 17.96
CA ASP A 395 -19.39 9.10 17.39
C ASP A 395 -18.21 9.42 16.47
N LEU A 396 -17.00 9.03 16.87
CA LEU A 396 -15.78 9.23 16.08
C LEU A 396 -15.78 8.37 14.81
N GLU A 397 -16.18 7.11 14.90
CA GLU A 397 -16.35 6.22 13.74
C GLU A 397 -17.43 6.76 12.79
N SER A 398 -18.53 7.31 13.32
CA SER A 398 -19.57 7.96 12.51
C SER A 398 -19.06 9.20 11.80
N LEU A 399 -18.23 10.01 12.45
CA LEU A 399 -17.57 11.16 11.82
C LEU A 399 -16.61 10.71 10.71
N ILE A 400 -15.82 9.68 10.94
CA ILE A 400 -14.88 9.12 9.94
C ILE A 400 -15.63 8.59 8.72
N ALA A 401 -16.78 7.96 8.93
CA ALA A 401 -17.64 7.46 7.85
C ALA A 401 -18.23 8.58 6.96
N THR A 402 -18.17 9.84 7.38
CA THR A 402 -18.57 10.98 6.52
C THR A 402 -17.52 11.33 5.47
N GLY A 403 -16.27 10.90 5.65
CA GLY A 403 -15.17 11.16 4.72
C GLY A 403 -15.14 10.18 3.54
N SER A 404 -14.10 10.27 2.72
CA SER A 404 -13.92 9.37 1.59
C SER A 404 -13.36 8.00 2.01
N GLY A 405 -13.92 6.93 1.43
CA GLY A 405 -13.53 5.55 1.74
C GLY A 405 -12.04 5.30 1.48
N ASN A 406 -11.38 4.55 2.37
CA ASN A 406 -9.94 4.31 2.41
C ASN A 406 -9.03 5.54 2.57
N SER A 407 -9.58 6.75 2.52
CA SER A 407 -8.82 8.00 2.70
C SER A 407 -8.88 8.53 4.14
N CYS A 408 -9.79 8.03 4.98
CA CYS A 408 -9.92 8.46 6.37
C CYS A 408 -9.52 7.35 7.35
N PHE A 409 -8.75 7.70 8.38
CA PHE A 409 -8.28 6.77 9.40
C PHE A 409 -8.47 7.34 10.80
N LEU A 410 -9.02 6.50 11.69
CA LEU A 410 -9.17 6.80 13.11
C LEU A 410 -8.07 6.12 13.92
N TYR A 411 -7.09 6.88 14.38
CA TYR A 411 -6.18 6.48 15.43
C TYR A 411 -6.85 6.68 16.80
N TYR A 412 -7.59 5.67 17.24
CA TYR A 412 -8.26 5.65 18.55
C TYR A 412 -7.42 4.94 19.60
N VAL A 413 -7.23 5.58 20.76
CA VAL A 413 -6.45 5.02 21.87
C VAL A 413 -7.39 4.55 22.97
N ALA A 414 -7.76 3.27 22.93
CA ALA A 414 -8.75 2.67 23.82
C ALA A 414 -8.19 2.26 25.20
N ASN A 415 -9.08 2.22 26.19
CA ASN A 415 -8.86 1.43 27.41
C ASN A 415 -8.94 -0.07 27.07
N SER A 416 -8.11 -0.89 27.71
CA SER A 416 -8.35 -2.34 27.71
C SER A 416 -9.57 -2.69 28.56
N GLY A 417 -10.03 -3.93 28.49
CA GLY A 417 -10.88 -4.50 29.53
C GLY A 417 -10.17 -4.59 30.88
N PRO A 418 -10.92 -4.78 31.98
CA PRO A 418 -10.34 -4.96 33.29
C PRO A 418 -9.71 -6.34 33.42
N LEU A 419 -8.52 -6.38 34.02
CA LEU A 419 -7.91 -7.60 34.54
C LEU A 419 -8.70 -8.11 35.77
N PRO A 420 -8.48 -9.35 36.24
CA PRO A 420 -9.17 -9.88 37.43
C PRO A 420 -9.01 -9.04 38.71
N ASN A 421 -7.95 -8.23 38.79
CA ASN A 421 -7.70 -7.31 39.91
C ASN A 421 -8.37 -5.93 39.73
N GLY A 422 -9.18 -5.74 38.68
CA GLY A 422 -9.86 -4.49 38.34
C GLY A 422 -8.99 -3.46 37.62
N GLN A 423 -7.69 -3.68 37.47
CA GLN A 423 -6.80 -2.76 36.77
C GLN A 423 -6.94 -2.91 35.25
N LEU A 424 -6.72 -1.81 34.53
CA LEU A 424 -6.62 -1.84 33.07
C LEU A 424 -5.19 -2.18 32.67
N SER A 425 -5.03 -3.12 31.75
CA SER A 425 -3.72 -3.44 31.16
C SER A 425 -3.20 -2.33 30.23
N ARG A 426 -4.11 -1.52 29.68
CA ARG A 426 -3.79 -0.31 28.91
C ARG A 426 -4.86 0.75 29.21
N VAL A 427 -4.43 1.97 29.47
CA VAL A 427 -5.30 3.13 29.69
C VAL A 427 -5.28 3.97 28.42
N GLY A 428 -6.47 4.31 27.91
CA GLY A 428 -6.62 5.17 26.75
C GLY A 428 -6.12 6.58 27.03
N ASP A 429 -5.71 7.28 25.98
CA ASP A 429 -5.18 8.64 26.12
C ASP A 429 -6.24 9.62 26.63
N ARG A 430 -5.77 10.61 27.37
CA ARG A 430 -6.48 11.86 27.69
C ARG A 430 -6.32 12.87 26.56
N HIS A 431 -6.85 14.08 26.74
CA HIS A 431 -6.76 15.14 25.73
C HIS A 431 -5.31 15.42 25.25
N ASN A 432 -4.29 15.21 26.07
CA ASN A 432 -2.90 15.47 25.65
C ASN A 432 -2.33 14.45 24.65
N MET A 433 -2.97 13.30 24.47
CA MET A 433 -2.56 12.27 23.50
C MET A 433 -1.09 11.83 23.64
N ASP A 434 -0.69 11.43 24.85
CA ASP A 434 0.70 11.07 25.16
C ASP A 434 1.22 9.89 24.32
N SER A 435 0.34 8.98 23.88
CA SER A 435 0.75 7.84 23.03
C SER A 435 1.29 8.27 21.66
N LEU A 436 0.96 9.47 21.19
CA LEU A 436 1.49 10.02 19.93
C LEU A 436 3.01 10.23 19.97
N LEU A 437 3.57 10.37 21.17
CA LEU A 437 5.01 10.56 21.39
C LEU A 437 5.78 9.24 21.49
N GLN A 438 5.10 8.10 21.37
CA GLN A 438 5.72 6.78 21.41
C GLN A 438 5.89 6.22 20.00
N TYR A 439 6.93 5.40 19.80
CA TYR A 439 7.10 4.57 18.58
C TYR A 439 7.07 5.34 17.25
N ASP A 440 7.54 6.59 17.24
CA ASP A 440 7.47 7.49 16.07
C ASP A 440 6.03 7.68 15.55
N CYS A 441 5.02 7.58 16.44
CA CYS A 441 3.61 7.50 16.04
C CYS A 441 3.12 8.79 15.36
N LEU A 442 3.37 9.97 15.93
CA LEU A 442 2.92 11.22 15.34
C LEU A 442 3.47 11.45 13.92
N PRO A 443 4.79 11.33 13.67
CA PRO A 443 5.33 11.39 12.30
C PRO A 443 4.74 10.33 11.37
N ARG A 444 4.53 9.09 11.84
CA ARG A 444 3.90 8.03 11.03
C ARG A 444 2.44 8.33 10.68
N LEU A 445 1.70 9.03 11.52
CA LEU A 445 0.33 9.48 11.22
C LEU A 445 0.33 10.61 10.16
N ILE A 446 1.37 11.46 10.15
CA ILE A 446 1.57 12.46 9.08
C ILE A 446 1.92 11.75 7.76
N ASP A 447 2.87 10.81 7.79
CA ASP A 447 3.22 9.99 6.63
C ASP A 447 2.00 9.23 6.08
N ALA A 448 1.14 8.73 6.96
CA ALA A 448 -0.09 8.05 6.60
C ALA A 448 -1.07 8.97 5.86
N ALA A 449 -1.30 10.18 6.37
CA ALA A 449 -2.15 11.16 5.69
C ALA A 449 -1.59 11.54 4.30
N LEU A 450 -0.26 11.58 4.14
CA LEU A 450 0.42 11.84 2.87
C LEU A 450 0.49 10.62 1.93
N CYS A 451 0.16 9.42 2.41
CA CYS A 451 0.32 8.18 1.65
C CYS A 451 -0.79 8.01 0.61
N ALA A 452 -0.41 7.84 -0.66
CA ALA A 452 -1.34 7.65 -1.77
C ALA A 452 -2.21 6.39 -1.63
N ASP A 453 -1.67 5.30 -1.06
CA ASP A 453 -2.39 4.04 -0.82
C ASP A 453 -3.48 4.17 0.28
N GLY A 454 -3.52 5.31 0.97
CA GLY A 454 -4.43 5.58 2.08
C GLY A 454 -3.77 5.44 3.47
N PRO A 455 -4.26 6.18 4.47
CA PRO A 455 -3.60 6.28 5.77
C PRO A 455 -3.58 4.99 6.58
N GLU A 456 -4.67 4.23 6.54
CA GLU A 456 -4.80 3.02 7.36
C GLU A 456 -3.84 1.91 6.90
N VAL A 457 -3.78 1.67 5.58
CA VAL A 457 -2.85 0.69 4.98
C VAL A 457 -1.40 1.08 5.31
N HIS A 458 -1.08 2.38 5.22
CA HIS A 458 0.24 2.88 5.59
C HIS A 458 0.60 2.55 7.04
N ILE A 459 -0.31 2.82 8.00
CA ILE A 459 -0.05 2.54 9.41
C ILE A 459 0.17 1.04 9.65
N VAL A 460 -0.65 0.17 9.08
CA VAL A 460 -0.48 -1.28 9.20
C VAL A 460 0.88 -1.72 8.62
N ARG A 461 1.25 -1.20 7.44
CA ARG A 461 2.54 -1.50 6.79
C ARG A 461 3.73 -1.10 7.66
N THR A 462 3.62 -0.01 8.42
CA THR A 462 4.71 0.46 9.29
C THR A 462 4.87 -0.35 10.59
N TRP A 463 3.94 -1.25 10.93
CA TRP A 463 4.09 -2.12 12.12
C TRP A 463 5.27 -3.06 12.02
N ARG A 464 5.57 -3.58 10.82
CA ARG A 464 6.74 -4.44 10.60
C ARG A 464 8.05 -3.73 10.94
N GLU A 465 8.10 -2.40 10.85
CA GLU A 465 9.30 -1.60 11.17
C GLU A 465 9.60 -1.51 12.67
N ARG A 466 8.67 -2.01 13.49
CA ARG A 466 8.81 -2.16 14.95
C ARG A 466 9.45 -3.51 15.32
N LEU A 467 9.63 -4.40 14.34
CA LEU A 467 10.40 -5.62 14.51
C LEU A 467 11.89 -5.34 14.29
N SER A 468 12.75 -6.15 14.91
CA SER A 468 14.18 -6.09 14.64
C SER A 468 14.50 -6.58 13.22
N ASP A 469 15.54 -6.03 12.60
CA ASP A 469 15.94 -6.38 11.23
C ASP A 469 16.16 -7.90 11.08
N LYS A 470 16.79 -8.54 12.07
CA LYS A 470 17.03 -9.99 12.08
C LYS A 470 15.73 -10.78 12.07
N ARG A 471 14.71 -10.32 12.81
CA ARG A 471 13.39 -10.95 12.81
C ARG A 471 12.70 -10.78 11.46
N LEU A 472 12.75 -9.58 10.88
CA LEU A 472 12.18 -9.31 9.56
C LEU A 472 12.80 -10.19 8.47
N GLU A 473 14.13 -10.33 8.46
CA GLU A 473 14.83 -11.20 7.51
C GLU A 473 14.39 -12.67 7.67
N ALA A 474 14.24 -13.15 8.91
CA ALA A 474 13.81 -14.50 9.18
C ALA A 474 12.34 -14.76 8.82
N GLU A 475 11.44 -13.81 9.12
CA GLU A 475 10.04 -13.90 8.73
C GLU A 475 9.87 -13.85 7.22
N ALA A 476 10.60 -12.98 6.52
CA ALA A 476 10.60 -12.91 5.06
C ALA A 476 11.12 -14.22 4.43
N TRP A 477 12.12 -14.85 5.04
CA TRP A 477 12.60 -16.16 4.59
C TRP A 477 11.51 -17.24 4.71
N LEU A 478 10.80 -17.28 5.84
CA LEU A 478 9.67 -18.21 6.01
C LEU A 478 8.54 -17.89 5.03
N GLY A 479 8.35 -16.62 4.71
CA GLY A 479 7.27 -16.11 3.89
C GLY A 479 6.02 -15.83 4.70
N TYR A 480 5.05 -15.20 4.05
CA TYR A 480 3.86 -14.64 4.69
C TYR A 480 2.54 -15.19 4.12
N CYS A 481 2.61 -16.33 3.42
CA CYS A 481 1.50 -16.97 2.73
C CYS A 481 1.42 -18.46 3.13
N PRO A 482 0.21 -19.05 3.27
CA PRO A 482 0.05 -20.47 3.58
C PRO A 482 0.76 -21.40 2.58
N GLU A 483 0.78 -21.04 1.30
CA GLU A 483 1.39 -21.83 0.23
C GLU A 483 2.90 -22.02 0.44
N LEU A 484 3.59 -20.97 0.90
CA LEU A 484 5.04 -21.04 1.20
C LEU A 484 5.32 -21.97 2.38
N LEU A 485 4.40 -22.08 3.33
CA LEU A 485 4.51 -23.06 4.42
C LEU A 485 4.32 -24.48 3.92
N ARG A 486 3.35 -24.69 3.03
CA ARG A 486 3.10 -25.99 2.42
C ARG A 486 4.28 -26.51 1.60
N ASN A 487 5.02 -25.62 0.92
CA ASN A 487 6.22 -26.00 0.17
C ASN A 487 7.33 -26.61 1.04
N ARG A 488 7.28 -26.41 2.37
CA ARG A 488 8.23 -26.99 3.33
C ARG A 488 7.79 -28.34 3.88
N TRP A 489 6.58 -28.79 3.54
CA TRP A 489 6.04 -30.02 4.07
C TRP A 489 6.84 -31.23 3.58
N THR A 490 7.00 -32.20 4.47
CA THR A 490 7.69 -33.47 4.25
C THR A 490 6.73 -34.65 4.20
N SER A 491 5.46 -34.44 4.57
CA SER A 491 4.37 -35.36 4.34
C SER A 491 4.26 -35.75 2.87
N ALA A 492 3.71 -36.93 2.60
CA ALA A 492 3.65 -37.48 1.25
C ALA A 492 2.99 -36.50 0.28
N HIS A 493 3.71 -36.16 -0.79
CA HIS A 493 3.31 -35.18 -1.81
C HIS A 493 2.91 -33.80 -1.24
N GLN A 494 3.43 -33.43 -0.06
CA GLN A 494 3.12 -32.16 0.62
C GLN A 494 1.63 -31.95 0.87
N ARG A 495 0.90 -33.06 1.10
CA ARG A 495 -0.55 -33.02 1.26
C ARG A 495 -1.02 -33.00 2.72
N GLY A 496 -0.18 -33.33 3.70
CA GLY A 496 -0.55 -33.32 5.13
C GLY A 496 -1.78 -34.17 5.49
N ARG A 497 -2.05 -35.25 4.73
CA ARG A 497 -3.23 -36.12 4.90
C ARG A 497 -3.02 -37.29 5.86
N GLN A 498 -1.79 -37.47 6.36
CA GLN A 498 -1.42 -38.53 7.30
C GLN A 498 -2.01 -38.27 8.69
N GLU A 499 -2.12 -39.30 9.54
CA GLU A 499 -2.54 -39.14 10.93
C GLU A 499 -1.52 -38.31 11.73
N GLN A 500 -0.24 -38.57 11.52
CA GLN A 500 0.84 -37.74 12.04
C GLN A 500 0.75 -36.32 11.47
N LYS A 501 0.61 -35.33 12.36
CA LYS A 501 0.57 -33.89 12.01
C LYS A 501 1.83 -33.12 12.40
N LEU A 502 2.69 -33.70 13.22
CA LEU A 502 3.90 -33.04 13.73
C LEU A 502 5.14 -33.72 13.16
N PHE A 503 5.99 -32.94 12.49
CA PHE A 503 7.21 -33.39 11.83
C PHE A 503 8.41 -32.67 12.42
N ASP A 504 9.43 -33.40 12.86
CA ASP A 504 10.62 -32.78 13.44
C ASP A 504 11.39 -31.94 12.40
N VAL A 505 11.76 -30.72 12.80
CA VAL A 505 12.65 -29.86 12.03
C VAL A 505 14.07 -30.11 12.49
N LYS A 506 14.98 -30.42 11.57
CA LYS A 506 16.36 -30.76 11.91
C LYS A 506 17.09 -29.57 12.54
N PRO A 507 17.78 -29.71 13.69
CA PRO A 507 18.44 -28.60 14.38
C PRO A 507 19.51 -27.84 13.58
N ASP A 508 20.13 -28.51 12.60
CA ASP A 508 21.16 -27.96 11.71
C ASP A 508 20.58 -27.32 10.43
N SER A 509 19.26 -27.39 10.24
CA SER A 509 18.60 -26.83 9.06
C SER A 509 18.44 -25.31 9.15
N GLU A 510 18.42 -24.68 7.98
CA GLU A 510 18.13 -23.25 7.85
C GLU A 510 16.72 -22.90 8.40
N GLU A 511 15.73 -23.76 8.19
CA GLU A 511 14.38 -23.58 8.74
C GLU A 511 14.40 -23.49 10.27
N TYR A 512 15.14 -24.38 10.95
CA TYR A 512 15.29 -24.33 12.40
C TYR A 512 15.94 -23.02 12.85
N ARG A 513 16.99 -22.59 12.15
CA ARG A 513 17.70 -21.34 12.45
C ARG A 513 16.79 -20.11 12.31
N GLN A 514 15.95 -20.07 11.29
CA GLN A 514 15.05 -18.95 11.04
C GLN A 514 13.91 -18.91 12.07
N VAL A 515 13.29 -20.05 12.38
CA VAL A 515 12.26 -20.12 13.44
C VAL A 515 12.85 -19.76 14.80
N LEU A 516 14.05 -20.24 15.12
CA LEU A 516 14.75 -19.88 16.35
C LEU A 516 15.05 -18.38 16.43
N THR A 517 15.43 -17.77 15.30
CA THR A 517 15.68 -16.31 15.21
C THR A 517 14.44 -15.52 15.55
N ILE A 518 13.27 -15.93 15.06
CA ILE A 518 11.98 -15.26 15.34
C ILE A 518 11.55 -15.52 16.79
N PHE A 519 11.70 -16.75 17.28
CA PHE A 519 11.38 -17.11 18.66
C PHE A 519 12.23 -16.34 19.69
N LYS A 520 13.54 -16.17 19.45
CA LYS A 520 14.45 -15.45 20.35
C LYS A 520 14.51 -13.94 20.08
N ALA A 521 13.74 -13.42 19.14
CA ALA A 521 13.78 -12.00 18.82
C ALA A 521 13.31 -11.16 20.00
N HIS A 522 14.10 -10.14 20.34
CA HIS A 522 13.68 -9.06 21.23
C HIS A 522 12.95 -7.98 20.43
N PRO A 523 11.96 -7.30 21.04
CA PRO A 523 11.30 -6.18 20.41
C PRO A 523 12.27 -5.00 20.26
N LYS A 524 12.04 -4.18 19.24
CA LYS A 524 12.89 -3.02 18.96
C LYS A 524 12.68 -1.92 20.01
N GLU A 525 11.45 -1.76 20.47
CA GLU A 525 11.07 -0.83 21.51
C GLU A 525 10.70 -1.57 22.80
N ILE A 526 10.68 -0.83 23.92
CA ILE A 526 10.28 -1.37 25.22
C ILE A 526 8.84 -1.89 25.10
N PRO A 527 8.56 -3.16 25.48
CA PRO A 527 7.22 -3.71 25.37
C PRO A 527 6.21 -2.95 26.24
N ALA A 528 4.99 -2.80 25.73
CA ALA A 528 3.87 -2.29 26.52
C ALA A 528 3.56 -3.23 27.71
N TYR A 529 3.79 -4.53 27.53
CA TYR A 529 3.61 -5.56 28.55
C TYR A 529 4.93 -6.10 29.08
N TYR A 530 5.60 -5.32 29.92
CA TYR A 530 6.86 -5.73 30.54
C TYR A 530 6.62 -6.67 31.74
N LEU A 531 6.82 -7.98 31.53
CA LEU A 531 6.52 -9.02 32.53
C LEU A 531 7.77 -9.49 33.30
N ALA A 532 8.94 -9.52 32.66
CA ALA A 532 10.20 -9.88 33.30
C ALA A 532 11.40 -9.27 32.54
N PRO A 533 12.59 -9.17 33.18
CA PRO A 533 13.80 -8.73 32.51
C PRO A 533 14.20 -9.62 31.32
N GLU A 534 14.80 -9.02 30.29
CA GLU A 534 15.23 -9.71 29.06
C GLU A 534 16.17 -10.89 29.34
N ALA A 535 17.04 -10.77 30.35
CA ALA A 535 17.96 -11.84 30.76
C ALA A 535 17.23 -13.16 31.11
N VAL A 536 15.99 -13.09 31.59
CA VAL A 536 15.16 -14.28 31.86
C VAL A 536 14.80 -14.97 30.54
N TRP A 537 14.51 -14.20 29.49
CA TRP A 537 14.23 -14.75 28.17
C TRP A 537 15.49 -15.22 27.45
N ASP A 538 16.63 -14.57 27.67
CA ASP A 538 17.91 -14.96 27.06
C ASP A 538 18.33 -16.37 27.47
N ALA A 539 18.07 -16.77 28.73
CA ALA A 539 18.34 -18.11 29.24
C ALA A 539 17.46 -19.21 28.60
N CYS A 540 16.33 -18.85 27.98
CA CYS A 540 15.40 -19.80 27.37
C CYS A 540 16.06 -20.59 26.23
N ARG A 541 15.91 -21.92 26.24
CA ARG A 541 16.46 -22.85 25.26
C ARG A 541 15.37 -23.61 24.54
N VAL A 542 15.41 -23.59 23.21
CA VAL A 542 14.58 -24.49 22.40
C VAL A 542 15.18 -25.89 22.44
N LEU A 543 14.34 -26.87 22.79
CA LEU A 543 14.73 -28.28 22.90
C LEU A 543 14.26 -29.09 21.69
N ARG A 544 13.08 -28.77 21.17
CA ARG A 544 12.49 -29.45 20.02
C ARG A 544 11.65 -28.48 19.21
N LEU A 545 11.79 -28.57 17.89
CA LEU A 545 10.99 -27.81 16.94
C LEU A 545 10.30 -28.80 16.01
N GLN A 546 8.97 -28.70 15.93
CA GLN A 546 8.17 -29.55 15.05
C GLN A 546 7.33 -28.66 14.13
N ARG A 547 7.37 -28.94 12.83
CA ARG A 547 6.46 -28.34 11.85
C ARG A 547 5.11 -29.02 11.90
N VAL A 548 4.05 -28.23 11.81
CA VAL A 548 2.67 -28.69 11.74
C VAL A 548 2.30 -28.87 10.27
N GLU A 549 1.90 -30.08 9.89
CA GLU A 549 1.52 -30.45 8.53
C GLU A 549 0.11 -31.06 8.53
N ASN A 550 -0.91 -30.20 8.55
CA ASN A 550 -2.31 -30.61 8.53
C ASN A 550 -3.03 -30.10 7.28
N GLY A 551 -3.02 -30.90 6.22
CA GLY A 551 -3.60 -30.51 4.94
C GLY A 551 -5.12 -30.49 4.90
N PHE A 552 -5.80 -31.16 5.83
CA PHE A 552 -7.26 -31.04 5.94
C PHE A 552 -7.64 -29.64 6.48
N GLN A 553 -6.92 -29.17 7.49
CA GLN A 553 -7.09 -27.83 8.05
C GLN A 553 -6.70 -26.73 7.05
N ASP A 554 -5.58 -26.92 6.35
CA ASP A 554 -5.10 -25.97 5.34
C ASP A 554 -6.11 -25.79 4.20
N ASP A 555 -6.52 -26.90 3.58
CA ASP A 555 -7.45 -26.89 2.45
C ASP A 555 -8.89 -26.56 2.85
N GLY A 556 -9.29 -26.89 4.08
CA GLY A 556 -10.67 -26.73 4.56
C GLY A 556 -10.99 -25.37 5.16
N SER A 557 -10.00 -24.64 5.69
CA SER A 557 -10.26 -23.43 6.48
C SER A 557 -9.25 -22.31 6.24
N ILE A 558 -7.94 -22.60 6.28
CA ILE A 558 -6.89 -21.58 6.23
C ILE A 558 -6.81 -20.93 4.84
N ARG A 559 -6.57 -21.73 3.79
CA ARG A 559 -6.43 -21.22 2.42
C ARG A 559 -7.72 -20.56 1.90
N PRO A 560 -8.93 -21.14 2.11
CA PRO A 560 -10.18 -20.46 1.76
C PRO A 560 -10.36 -19.11 2.45
N TYR A 561 -9.99 -18.99 3.73
CA TYR A 561 -10.06 -17.72 4.45
C TYR A 561 -9.04 -16.71 3.90
N TYR A 562 -7.80 -17.13 3.66
CA TYR A 562 -6.76 -16.29 3.08
C TYR A 562 -7.17 -15.72 1.71
N GLU A 563 -7.68 -16.57 0.81
CA GLU A 563 -8.18 -16.16 -0.52
C GLU A 563 -9.42 -15.26 -0.43
N SER A 564 -10.29 -15.49 0.55
CA SER A 564 -11.46 -14.64 0.82
C SER A 564 -11.05 -13.26 1.33
N LEU A 565 -10.09 -13.21 2.26
CA LEU A 565 -9.53 -11.98 2.78
C LEU A 565 -8.88 -11.15 1.67
N ARG A 566 -8.05 -11.79 0.84
CA ARG A 566 -7.42 -11.15 -0.32
C ARG A 566 -8.47 -10.50 -1.24
N ARG A 567 -9.48 -11.27 -1.66
CA ARG A 567 -10.57 -10.76 -2.51
C ARG A 567 -11.34 -9.61 -1.85
N SER A 568 -11.63 -9.72 -0.55
CA SER A 568 -12.32 -8.67 0.21
C SER A 568 -11.54 -7.35 0.26
N LEU A 569 -10.20 -7.40 0.34
CA LEU A 569 -9.37 -6.19 0.28
C LEU A 569 -9.31 -5.62 -1.14
N GLU A 570 -9.14 -6.48 -2.15
CA GLU A 570 -9.12 -6.09 -3.57
C GLU A 570 -10.46 -5.44 -3.98
N ASP A 571 -11.60 -5.97 -3.53
CA ASP A 571 -12.95 -5.39 -3.73
C ASP A 571 -13.08 -4.01 -3.07
N GLN A 572 -12.37 -3.80 -1.97
CA GLN A 572 -12.27 -2.50 -1.31
C GLN A 572 -11.24 -1.58 -1.97
N LYS A 573 -10.62 -1.95 -3.09
CA LYS A 573 -9.52 -1.21 -3.74
C LYS A 573 -8.28 -1.06 -2.85
N ILE A 574 -8.00 -2.09 -2.05
CA ILE A 574 -6.79 -2.19 -1.24
C ILE A 574 -5.98 -3.35 -1.79
N ASP A 575 -4.73 -3.07 -2.19
CA ASP A 575 -3.83 -4.12 -2.64
C ASP A 575 -3.44 -5.05 -1.48
N PHE A 576 -3.66 -6.34 -1.66
CA PHE A 576 -3.26 -7.33 -0.69
C PHE A 576 -1.73 -7.52 -0.70
N GLU A 577 -1.06 -7.03 0.35
CA GLU A 577 0.37 -7.21 0.61
C GLU A 577 0.61 -8.27 1.73
N PRO A 578 1.16 -9.46 1.42
CA PRO A 578 1.67 -10.38 2.45
C PRO A 578 2.74 -9.72 3.32
N GLY A 579 2.74 -10.00 4.63
CA GLY A 579 3.64 -9.34 5.59
C GLY A 579 3.15 -7.98 6.08
N THR A 580 2.16 -7.39 5.40
CA THR A 580 1.35 -6.27 5.91
C THR A 580 -0.01 -6.79 6.40
N HIS A 581 -0.69 -7.62 5.60
CA HIS A 581 -2.01 -8.18 5.93
C HIS A 581 -1.92 -9.58 6.56
N THR A 582 -0.71 -10.12 6.66
CA THR A 582 -0.39 -11.36 7.38
C THR A 582 0.86 -11.15 8.22
N CYS A 583 0.95 -11.79 9.38
CA CYS A 583 2.11 -11.69 10.26
C CYS A 583 2.43 -12.99 10.99
N TRP A 584 3.65 -13.09 11.52
CA TRP A 584 4.06 -14.18 12.40
C TRP A 584 3.85 -13.82 13.87
N ALA A 585 3.13 -14.67 14.59
CA ALA A 585 2.81 -14.45 16.00
C ALA A 585 2.79 -15.78 16.78
N PHE A 586 2.79 -15.68 18.11
CA PHE A 586 2.88 -16.81 19.03
C PHE A 586 1.60 -17.03 19.80
N HIS A 587 1.28 -18.29 20.07
CA HIS A 587 0.13 -18.69 20.87
C HIS A 587 0.53 -19.73 21.91
N GLY A 588 0.21 -19.48 23.17
CA GLY A 588 0.35 -20.44 24.26
C GLY A 588 -1.02 -20.79 24.82
N THR A 589 -1.13 -22.01 25.33
CA THR A 589 -2.29 -22.46 26.10
C THR A 589 -1.84 -23.12 27.39
N SER A 590 -2.63 -22.91 28.45
CA SER A 590 -2.41 -23.59 29.73
C SER A 590 -2.91 -25.02 29.76
N ASP A 591 -3.76 -25.40 28.80
CA ASP A 591 -4.21 -26.76 28.59
C ASP A 591 -3.40 -27.40 27.47
N ARG A 592 -2.62 -28.44 27.79
CA ARG A 592 -1.83 -29.19 26.81
C ARG A 592 -2.71 -29.89 25.78
N GLY A 593 -3.89 -30.36 26.16
CA GLY A 593 -4.84 -30.98 25.24
C GLY A 593 -5.34 -30.00 24.17
N ALA A 594 -5.33 -28.69 24.46
CA ALA A 594 -5.71 -27.69 23.48
C ALA A 594 -4.70 -27.55 22.33
N ILE A 595 -3.38 -27.68 22.57
CA ILE A 595 -2.39 -27.69 21.47
C ILE A 595 -2.65 -28.88 20.54
N GLU A 596 -2.80 -30.07 21.14
CA GLU A 596 -3.08 -31.29 20.37
C GLU A 596 -4.37 -31.14 19.55
N SER A 597 -5.43 -30.62 20.16
CA SER A 597 -6.69 -30.32 19.47
C SER A 597 -6.49 -29.36 18.30
N ILE A 598 -5.80 -28.23 18.50
CA ILE A 598 -5.53 -27.23 17.44
C ILE A 598 -4.75 -27.86 16.27
N VAL A 599 -3.73 -28.67 16.57
CA VAL A 599 -2.84 -29.27 15.56
C VAL A 599 -3.53 -30.38 14.79
N THR A 600 -4.33 -31.22 15.46
CA THR A 600 -4.90 -32.43 14.88
C THR A 600 -6.29 -32.25 14.30
N ASN A 601 -7.00 -31.17 14.64
CA ASN A 601 -8.35 -30.96 14.14
C ASN A 601 -8.39 -30.90 12.60
N PRO A 602 -9.23 -31.71 11.94
CA PRO A 602 -9.24 -31.83 10.48
C PRO A 602 -9.92 -30.65 9.77
N VAL A 603 -10.71 -29.84 10.46
CA VAL A 603 -11.51 -28.77 9.83
C VAL A 603 -11.17 -27.41 10.43
N ALA A 604 -11.29 -27.27 11.74
CA ALA A 604 -11.08 -26.01 12.45
C ALA A 604 -9.89 -26.14 13.38
N GLY A 605 -8.78 -25.45 13.12
CA GLY A 605 -7.65 -25.42 14.06
C GLY A 605 -8.01 -24.67 15.34
N PHE A 606 -7.72 -23.38 15.34
CA PHE A 606 -8.21 -22.52 16.41
C PHE A 606 -9.73 -22.44 16.40
N GLN A 607 -10.33 -22.34 17.58
CA GLN A 607 -11.77 -22.15 17.76
C GLN A 607 -12.01 -20.86 18.53
N PRO A 608 -11.93 -19.67 17.88
CA PRO A 608 -11.90 -18.37 18.56
C PRO A 608 -13.05 -18.06 19.50
N LEU A 609 -14.25 -18.59 19.21
CA LEU A 609 -15.45 -18.34 20.02
C LEU A 609 -15.69 -19.42 21.09
N ALA A 610 -14.96 -20.55 21.01
CA ALA A 610 -15.00 -21.61 22.01
C ALA A 610 -13.83 -21.51 23.00
N SER A 611 -12.74 -20.83 22.61
CA SER A 611 -11.60 -20.55 23.47
C SER A 611 -11.98 -19.44 24.45
N GLY A 612 -12.44 -19.82 25.64
CA GLY A 612 -12.74 -18.88 26.71
C GLY A 612 -11.51 -18.01 27.00
N THR A 613 -11.71 -16.69 27.11
CA THR A 613 -10.65 -15.78 27.56
C THR A 613 -10.36 -16.10 29.01
N ARG A 614 -9.11 -16.42 29.35
CA ARG A 614 -8.68 -16.60 30.75
C ARG A 614 -9.06 -15.35 31.56
N GLY A 615 -10.11 -15.44 32.37
CA GLY A 615 -10.51 -14.42 33.35
C GLY A 615 -11.15 -13.13 32.80
N ALA A 616 -10.73 -12.60 31.64
CA ALA A 616 -11.31 -11.39 31.04
C ALA A 616 -11.03 -11.25 29.54
N SER A 617 -12.05 -10.81 28.79
CA SER A 617 -11.94 -10.43 27.39
C SER A 617 -11.40 -9.00 27.28
N LEU A 618 -10.07 -8.84 27.39
CA LEU A 618 -9.43 -7.51 27.44
C LEU A 618 -9.62 -6.72 26.15
N TRP A 619 -9.58 -7.40 25.00
CA TRP A 619 -9.58 -6.77 23.67
C TRP A 619 -10.66 -7.34 22.75
N GLY A 620 -11.60 -8.09 23.32
CA GLY A 620 -12.67 -8.79 22.62
C GLY A 620 -12.55 -10.30 22.66
N SER A 621 -13.65 -10.97 22.36
CA SER A 621 -13.72 -12.42 22.23
C SER A 621 -13.00 -12.86 20.95
N GLY A 622 -12.16 -13.88 21.06
CA GLY A 622 -11.39 -14.43 19.96
C GLY A 622 -10.15 -15.20 20.45
N THR A 623 -9.34 -15.68 19.50
CA THR A 623 -8.04 -16.29 19.83
C THR A 623 -6.97 -15.22 19.82
N TYR A 624 -6.20 -15.16 20.91
CA TYR A 624 -5.14 -14.18 21.15
C TYR A 624 -3.79 -14.73 20.66
N PHE A 625 -3.05 -13.89 19.95
CA PHE A 625 -1.70 -14.15 19.48
C PHE A 625 -0.79 -13.00 19.91
N ALA A 626 0.38 -13.31 20.44
CA ALA A 626 1.36 -12.32 20.85
C ALA A 626 2.41 -12.13 19.76
N ARG A 627 2.83 -10.89 19.52
CA ARG A 627 3.97 -10.57 18.65
C ARG A 627 5.22 -11.31 19.11
N ASP A 628 5.48 -11.35 20.43
CA ASP A 628 6.72 -11.86 21.00
C ASP A 628 6.51 -13.12 21.83
N ALA A 629 7.35 -14.14 21.63
CA ALA A 629 7.29 -15.40 22.36
C ALA A 629 7.54 -15.23 23.87
N SER A 630 8.37 -14.25 24.25
CA SER A 630 8.67 -13.91 25.65
C SER A 630 7.39 -13.56 26.44
N TYR A 631 6.48 -12.79 25.84
CA TYR A 631 5.18 -12.46 26.45
C TYR A 631 4.37 -13.71 26.76
N VAL A 632 4.31 -14.65 25.81
CA VAL A 632 3.58 -15.93 25.97
C VAL A 632 4.18 -16.78 27.10
N ALA A 633 5.50 -16.89 27.14
CA ALA A 633 6.21 -17.70 28.13
C ALA A 633 6.13 -17.11 29.54
N GLN A 634 6.32 -15.79 29.67
CA GLN A 634 6.40 -15.08 30.94
C GLN A 634 5.01 -14.77 31.52
N GLY A 635 4.00 -14.54 30.66
CA GLY A 635 2.62 -14.31 31.08
C GLY A 635 1.87 -15.55 31.56
N GLY A 636 2.55 -16.69 31.68
CA GLY A 636 1.96 -17.94 32.14
C GLY A 636 0.95 -18.55 31.16
N PHE A 637 1.01 -18.13 29.88
CA PHE A 637 0.09 -18.62 28.85
C PHE A 637 0.44 -20.03 28.37
N CYS A 638 1.66 -20.52 28.63
CA CYS A 638 2.05 -21.92 28.37
C CYS A 638 1.64 -22.90 29.50
N GLY A 639 0.92 -22.42 30.51
CA GLY A 639 0.56 -23.22 31.69
C GLY A 639 1.75 -23.59 32.58
N VAL A 640 1.53 -24.61 33.41
CA VAL A 640 2.57 -25.16 34.29
C VAL A 640 3.56 -25.98 33.43
N PRO A 641 4.88 -25.85 33.64
CA PRO A 641 5.86 -26.72 32.99
C PRO A 641 5.54 -28.21 33.18
N ALA A 642 5.98 -29.06 32.26
CA ALA A 642 5.95 -30.50 32.48
C ALA A 642 6.87 -30.90 33.65
N ALA A 643 6.77 -32.17 34.04
CA ALA A 643 7.68 -32.78 35.01
C ALA A 643 9.16 -32.64 34.62
N ASP A 644 9.48 -32.59 33.33
CA ASP A 644 10.83 -32.37 32.79
C ASP A 644 11.21 -30.88 32.66
N GLY A 645 10.37 -29.97 33.14
CA GLY A 645 10.56 -28.52 33.08
C GLY A 645 10.18 -27.89 31.74
N THR A 646 9.71 -28.66 30.76
CA THR A 646 9.42 -28.13 29.42
C THR A 646 8.07 -27.43 29.32
N ARG A 647 8.01 -26.46 28.42
CA ARG A 647 6.81 -25.74 28.00
C ARG A 647 6.67 -25.82 26.49
N GLN A 648 5.45 -25.57 26.01
CA GLN A 648 5.12 -25.60 24.60
C GLN A 648 4.34 -24.36 24.20
N MET A 649 4.63 -23.85 23.01
CA MET A 649 3.82 -22.82 22.35
C MET A 649 3.81 -23.04 20.84
N LEU A 650 2.78 -22.52 20.20
CA LEU A 650 2.67 -22.49 18.76
C LEU A 650 3.25 -21.19 18.21
N MET A 651 3.91 -21.27 17.05
CA MET A 651 4.17 -20.14 16.18
C MET A 651 3.28 -20.27 14.96
N CYS A 652 2.58 -19.19 14.64
CA CYS A 652 1.46 -19.16 13.71
C CYS A 652 1.63 -18.07 12.68
N LEU A 653 1.23 -18.36 11.43
CA LEU A 653 0.98 -17.34 10.43
C LEU A 653 -0.46 -16.86 10.61
N VAL A 654 -0.63 -15.58 10.92
CA VAL A 654 -1.93 -14.97 11.25
C VAL A 654 -2.33 -14.01 10.14
N ALA A 655 -3.55 -14.18 9.62
CA ALA A 655 -4.17 -13.29 8.64
C ALA A 655 -4.88 -12.14 9.37
N ILE A 656 -4.21 -10.99 9.43
CA ILE A 656 -4.64 -9.81 10.18
C ILE A 656 -5.43 -8.81 9.34
N GLY A 657 -5.34 -8.88 8.01
CA GLY A 657 -6.08 -8.01 7.09
C GLY A 657 -5.94 -6.54 7.46
N ILE A 658 -7.07 -5.83 7.51
CA ILE A 658 -7.13 -4.49 8.10
C ILE A 658 -7.69 -4.59 9.53
N PRO A 659 -6.89 -4.26 10.55
CA PRO A 659 -7.25 -4.40 11.96
C PRO A 659 -7.94 -3.16 12.52
N CYS A 660 -8.69 -3.33 13.60
CA CYS A 660 -9.17 -2.21 14.44
C CYS A 660 -8.62 -2.26 15.86
N SER A 661 -8.72 -1.16 16.61
CA SER A 661 -8.47 -1.18 18.05
C SER A 661 -9.43 -2.17 18.74
N GLY A 662 -8.90 -3.02 19.61
CA GLY A 662 -9.66 -3.95 20.42
C GLY A 662 -10.63 -3.25 21.37
N ASP A 663 -11.69 -3.97 21.72
CA ASP A 663 -12.73 -3.51 22.64
C ASP A 663 -13.29 -4.74 23.38
N PRO A 664 -13.44 -4.69 24.72
CA PRO A 664 -14.07 -5.77 25.48
C PRO A 664 -15.46 -6.19 24.98
N GLN A 665 -16.19 -5.27 24.33
CA GLN A 665 -17.53 -5.50 23.77
C GLN A 665 -17.51 -6.17 22.39
N HIS A 666 -16.34 -6.40 21.79
CA HIS A 666 -16.25 -7.20 20.56
C HIS A 666 -16.59 -8.66 20.87
N HIS A 667 -17.77 -9.11 20.45
CA HIS A 667 -18.29 -10.47 20.70
C HIS A 667 -18.33 -11.31 19.41
N GLY A 668 -17.16 -11.65 18.88
CA GLY A 668 -17.02 -12.59 17.75
C GLY A 668 -17.31 -12.03 16.35
N VAL A 669 -17.86 -10.81 16.25
CA VAL A 669 -17.98 -10.09 14.98
C VAL A 669 -17.45 -8.68 15.19
N LEU A 670 -16.47 -8.27 14.37
CA LEU A 670 -15.87 -6.94 14.44
C LEU A 670 -16.74 -5.87 13.77
N PRO A 671 -16.58 -4.57 14.13
CA PRO A 671 -17.29 -3.47 13.50
C PRO A 671 -17.12 -3.43 11.98
N PHE A 672 -18.06 -2.76 11.30
CA PHE A 672 -17.88 -2.43 9.90
C PHE A 672 -16.77 -1.41 9.76
N ARG A 673 -15.86 -1.66 8.82
CA ARG A 673 -14.87 -0.68 8.39
C ARG A 673 -15.49 0.21 7.31
N SER A 674 -16.02 -0.43 6.27
CA SER A 674 -16.78 0.21 5.19
C SER A 674 -17.83 -0.79 4.73
N LYS A 675 -19.12 -0.50 4.91
CA LYS A 675 -20.19 -1.48 4.61
C LYS A 675 -20.10 -1.94 3.14
N PRO A 676 -20.14 -3.25 2.85
CA PRO A 676 -20.44 -4.36 3.76
C PRO A 676 -19.23 -5.01 4.47
N HIS A 677 -18.02 -4.48 4.31
CA HIS A 677 -16.78 -5.05 4.82
C HIS A 677 -16.50 -4.68 6.29
N ARG A 678 -16.09 -5.68 7.06
CA ARG A 678 -15.69 -5.55 8.47
C ARG A 678 -14.17 -5.57 8.61
N TYR A 679 -13.67 -5.11 9.75
CA TYR A 679 -12.28 -5.32 10.14
C TYR A 679 -11.98 -6.83 10.25
N SER A 680 -10.73 -7.18 10.00
CA SER A 680 -10.29 -8.58 9.88
C SER A 680 -9.78 -9.16 11.20
N CYS A 681 -9.17 -8.33 12.04
CA CYS A 681 -8.79 -8.67 13.41
C CYS A 681 -8.84 -7.44 14.33
N SER A 682 -8.68 -7.63 15.63
CA SER A 682 -8.45 -6.54 16.58
C SER A 682 -7.05 -6.60 17.19
N VAL A 683 -6.54 -5.44 17.60
CA VAL A 683 -5.22 -5.30 18.23
C VAL A 683 -5.27 -4.48 19.51
N ASP A 684 -4.29 -4.65 20.39
CA ASP A 684 -4.16 -3.85 21.62
C ASP A 684 -3.71 -2.40 21.36
N SER A 685 -3.05 -2.15 20.23
CA SER A 685 -2.56 -0.83 19.83
C SER A 685 -2.48 -0.68 18.32
N LEU A 686 -2.94 0.47 17.82
CA LEU A 686 -2.82 0.81 16.40
C LEU A 686 -1.45 1.38 16.01
N SER A 687 -0.58 1.76 16.97
CA SER A 687 0.74 2.32 16.67
C SER A 687 1.82 1.24 16.62
N SER A 688 1.79 0.31 17.57
CA SER A 688 2.71 -0.83 17.67
C SER A 688 1.98 -2.00 18.37
N PRO A 689 1.26 -2.85 17.63
CA PRO A 689 0.53 -3.98 18.21
C PRO A 689 1.48 -5.02 18.79
N GLU A 690 1.16 -5.48 19.99
CA GLU A 690 1.82 -6.62 20.65
C GLU A 690 0.90 -7.83 20.76
N ILE A 691 -0.41 -7.60 20.63
CA ILE A 691 -1.45 -8.63 20.72
C ILE A 691 -2.39 -8.50 19.52
N TYR A 692 -2.65 -9.63 18.86
CA TYR A 692 -3.62 -9.77 17.78
C TYR A 692 -4.75 -10.71 18.22
N ILE A 693 -5.99 -10.37 17.91
CA ILE A 693 -7.18 -11.15 18.27
C ILE A 693 -7.97 -11.41 16.99
N VAL A 694 -8.08 -12.68 16.62
CA VAL A 694 -8.85 -13.12 15.44
C VAL A 694 -10.13 -13.82 15.87
N GLN A 695 -11.21 -13.63 15.12
CA GLN A 695 -12.53 -14.23 15.40
C GLN A 695 -12.86 -15.41 14.48
N HIS A 696 -12.09 -15.63 13.41
CA HIS A 696 -12.33 -16.70 12.44
C HIS A 696 -11.30 -17.84 12.57
N PRO A 697 -11.72 -19.12 12.59
CA PRO A 697 -10.82 -20.27 12.68
C PRO A 697 -9.72 -20.29 11.61
N GLY A 698 -10.06 -19.97 10.36
CA GLY A 698 -9.13 -19.93 9.22
C GLY A 698 -8.17 -18.74 9.23
N ALA A 699 -8.30 -17.80 10.17
CA ALA A 699 -7.43 -16.63 10.24
C ALA A 699 -6.04 -16.91 10.83
N ALA A 700 -5.78 -18.12 11.34
CA ALA A 700 -4.48 -18.47 11.88
C ALA A 700 -4.08 -19.90 11.49
N SER A 701 -2.90 -20.04 10.91
CA SER A 701 -2.27 -21.31 10.59
C SER A 701 -1.26 -21.67 11.66
N PRO A 702 -1.46 -22.74 12.45
CA PRO A 702 -0.39 -23.28 13.29
C PRO A 702 0.71 -23.83 12.38
N ALA A 703 1.90 -23.24 12.41
CA ALA A 703 3.00 -23.63 11.53
C ALA A 703 4.06 -24.45 12.28
N TYR A 704 4.34 -24.09 13.52
CA TYR A 704 5.35 -24.76 14.33
C TYR A 704 4.88 -24.96 15.77
N LEU A 705 5.21 -26.11 16.34
CA LEU A 705 5.18 -26.37 17.77
C LEU A 705 6.60 -26.28 18.32
N ILE A 706 6.82 -25.36 19.26
CA ILE A 706 8.11 -25.10 19.88
C ILE A 706 8.07 -25.64 21.29
N THR A 707 8.94 -26.62 21.58
CA THR A 707 9.16 -27.13 22.94
C THR A 707 10.45 -26.52 23.48
N PHE A 708 10.36 -25.87 24.63
CA PHE A 708 11.46 -25.10 25.21
C PHE A 708 11.49 -25.23 26.74
N CYS A 709 12.61 -24.84 27.34
CA CYS A 709 12.74 -24.68 28.79
C CYS A 709 13.38 -23.33 29.10
N SER A 710 13.15 -22.84 30.33
CA SER A 710 13.73 -21.60 30.84
C SER A 710 14.65 -21.88 32.00
#